data_AF-A0A7M5UG61-F1
#
_entry.id   AF-A0A7M5UG61-F1
#
_cell.length_a   1.000
_cell.length_b   1.000
_cell.length_c   1.000
_cell.angle_alpha   90.00
_cell.angle_beta   90.00
_cell.angle_gamma   90.00
#
_symmetry.space_group_name_H-M   'P 1'
#
loop_
_entity.id
_entity.type
_entity.pdbx_description
1 polymer ?
#
loop_
_entity_poly.entity_id
_entity_poly.type
_entity_poly.pdbx_seq_one_letter_code
_entity_poly.pdbx_strand_id
1 'polypeptide(L)'
;MTKRVCDEFLSIYLPNYEVSPVPGDGLCILHSFAKALTHLKGQAVATIEVGQRMVREFQENIEKYSSFTNENVDILAQITEIANSPLSNYDADTTDLFFHALAEAYGVNIVIIQCDENKAVTMTISPDSCGPYGLTLYFFRCISLHFDPIIPTRDNSAPSMGNVSEGVESLVASSDEVPVPIHIDLVESDNDEQEMPPTKKRKEGDENDHDANEDNILFEIYRNFDKMSDDDEIEITGFVPPSIESQVIQVEPLIQSDNNVQSKNASEKKFLDSNPNFPIWRTFNSHVETEKAASWIVFKQYQESELCSFNPQLCNQNACFLVDTAKLPHQRDILCDLHGKWKHTNTKHFTYRKRNQFLESTKHEECMVGHNISVQRATYYHKEHKDFHKVVVTVSTFPVVFLQYYFDGQEHLVIPTEPHGNTKGPKTPFIRTKPSVVDKIRSSKATPKQTQINIYDEAGGFLNMLGPNYIPRNRHQIYNHKSPKTDEIVELMDVQKKEGRTSARFIRELQLVPELSVFVSSSQQLKDVERFCTKTMKFCVFGVDATYNMGKFLVTATTYRHLMFLTKEGVHPVMLGPSLVHSGKSEESYQMLPMFMIKEHQPTKDVIVRGNDSETALRNALSDYLPNALEMLCDLHMKRNVEAKLIELAVLQERKTEIMKDIFGRTIGNDRESGLVDCVDLNRFEIECEGLLAKWSSWGEKAHKFRQYFQTNKMNDIRNCMSAELRKLTVLGYPPKPYTQNANECVNSVLKRGTPPETTRKMSLKEVVQSLRAMNDAQQKEVELSLIGNGNWKLIPTYKNALKELSNYSIMLPQQRSRLQQKFNNMEVNGINHMSSLSVSPEDCGLINPPFSVLREIFADAVKIKDNGILLVPGVQTVRIAQNLQEPTKPLTVTFSENGVVKCDRLCQRFTAYKICEHTLAVCEKEGVLKKFIENLKKRQKKRYNTLSNIVNVDKNKNTGKKSTKSTSKRWGASSKKITQAELVDALAMTDPCFQQSNNKQQPIQEIDQSRKNGKPK
;
A
#
# COMPACT_ATOMS: atom_id res chain seq x y z
N MET A 1 9.14 -18.05 -18.97
CA MET A 1 7.74 -17.56 -18.99
C MET A 1 7.64 -16.30 -19.84
N THR A 2 8.38 -15.24 -19.52
CA THR A 2 8.56 -13.99 -20.31
C THR A 2 8.45 -14.17 -21.82
N LYS A 3 9.33 -14.95 -22.46
CA LYS A 3 9.32 -15.12 -23.92
C LYS A 3 7.96 -15.60 -24.47
N ARG A 4 7.31 -16.59 -23.85
CA ARG A 4 5.99 -17.10 -24.30
C ARG A 4 4.90 -16.04 -24.26
N VAL A 5 4.90 -15.17 -23.25
CA VAL A 5 3.93 -14.06 -23.13
C VAL A 5 4.21 -12.97 -24.18
N CYS A 6 5.49 -12.75 -24.54
CA CYS A 6 5.86 -11.89 -25.66
C CYS A 6 5.45 -12.50 -27.00
N ASP A 7 5.74 -13.78 -27.26
CA ASP A 7 5.36 -14.48 -28.49
C ASP A 7 3.82 -14.47 -28.67
N GLU A 8 3.06 -14.62 -27.58
CA GLU A 8 1.60 -14.51 -27.57
C GLU A 8 1.14 -13.06 -27.86
N PHE A 9 1.77 -12.04 -27.26
CA PHE A 9 1.48 -10.64 -27.58
C PHE A 9 1.80 -10.29 -29.04
N LEU A 10 2.96 -10.69 -29.55
CA LEU A 10 3.35 -10.46 -30.94
C LEU A 10 2.37 -11.14 -31.89
N SER A 11 1.97 -12.40 -31.65
CA SER A 11 1.02 -13.08 -32.52
C SER A 11 -0.39 -12.44 -32.58
N ILE A 12 -0.75 -11.59 -31.62
CA ILE A 12 -2.02 -10.85 -31.58
C ILE A 12 -1.88 -9.43 -32.16
N TYR A 13 -0.84 -8.68 -31.75
CA TYR A 13 -0.73 -7.23 -32.01
C TYR A 13 0.33 -6.85 -33.04
N LEU A 14 1.34 -7.69 -33.27
CA LEU A 14 2.44 -7.48 -34.22
C LEU A 14 2.81 -8.80 -34.93
N PRO A 15 1.86 -9.45 -35.64
CA PRO A 15 2.02 -10.84 -36.10
C PRO A 15 3.16 -11.07 -37.11
N ASN A 16 3.65 -9.99 -37.72
CA ASN A 16 4.75 -9.98 -38.68
C ASN A 16 6.08 -9.50 -38.06
N TYR A 17 6.24 -9.56 -36.73
CA TYR A 17 7.45 -9.13 -36.03
C TYR A 17 8.00 -10.23 -35.12
N GLU A 18 9.33 -10.29 -34.99
CA GLU A 18 10.05 -11.22 -34.11
C GLU A 18 11.04 -10.48 -33.19
N VAL A 19 11.25 -11.01 -31.98
CA VAL A 19 12.35 -10.59 -31.11
C VAL A 19 13.66 -11.10 -31.72
N SER A 20 14.62 -10.22 -31.99
CA SER A 20 15.87 -10.58 -32.67
C SER A 20 17.09 -10.34 -31.76
N PRO A 21 17.58 -11.35 -31.02
CA PRO A 21 18.49 -11.15 -29.89
C PRO A 21 19.78 -10.38 -30.17
N VAL A 22 20.28 -9.67 -29.15
CA VAL A 22 21.57 -8.94 -29.17
C VAL A 22 22.56 -9.43 -28.10
N PRO A 23 23.86 -9.08 -28.18
CA PRO A 23 24.81 -9.40 -27.13
C PRO A 23 24.42 -8.85 -25.75
N GLY A 24 24.76 -9.61 -24.71
CA GLY A 24 24.59 -9.24 -23.30
C GLY A 24 25.86 -8.65 -22.69
N ASP A 25 26.64 -7.89 -23.47
CA ASP A 25 27.95 -7.33 -23.14
C ASP A 25 27.88 -5.95 -22.45
N GLY A 26 26.75 -5.64 -21.80
CA GLY A 26 26.51 -4.33 -21.20
C GLY A 26 26.09 -3.24 -22.19
N LEU A 27 26.14 -3.46 -23.52
CA LEU A 27 25.77 -2.46 -24.54
C LEU A 27 24.44 -2.76 -25.26
N CYS A 28 23.61 -3.65 -24.70
CA CYS A 28 22.41 -4.18 -25.36
C CYS A 28 21.39 -3.11 -25.84
N ILE A 29 21.25 -1.96 -25.16
CA ILE A 29 20.37 -0.86 -25.63
C ILE A 29 20.89 -0.32 -26.97
N LEU A 30 22.17 0.03 -27.05
CA LEU A 30 22.79 0.57 -28.27
C LEU A 30 22.85 -0.48 -29.39
N HIS A 31 23.10 -1.76 -29.08
CA HIS A 31 23.05 -2.85 -30.05
C HIS A 31 21.63 -3.04 -30.62
N SER A 32 20.62 -3.05 -29.76
CA SER A 32 19.21 -3.16 -30.16
C SER A 32 18.79 -1.98 -31.04
N PHE A 33 19.18 -0.75 -30.66
CA PHE A 33 18.86 0.44 -31.44
C PHE A 33 19.55 0.43 -32.81
N ALA A 34 20.85 0.09 -32.87
CA ALA A 34 21.60 -0.03 -34.12
C ALA A 34 21.00 -1.10 -35.05
N LYS A 35 20.58 -2.25 -34.49
CA LYS A 35 19.98 -3.35 -35.24
C LYS A 35 18.57 -3.03 -35.74
N ALA A 36 17.75 -2.34 -34.94
CA ALA A 36 16.44 -1.84 -35.35
C ALA A 36 16.57 -0.78 -36.45
N LEU A 37 17.47 0.20 -36.31
CA LEU A 37 17.75 1.21 -37.33
C LEU A 37 18.33 0.60 -38.62
N THR A 38 19.17 -0.44 -38.50
CA THR A 38 19.72 -1.17 -39.66
C THR A 38 18.61 -1.81 -40.49
N HIS A 39 17.63 -2.45 -39.82
CA HIS A 39 16.47 -3.02 -40.48
C HIS A 39 15.58 -1.93 -41.11
N LEU A 40 15.37 -0.82 -40.39
CA LEU A 40 14.54 0.31 -40.83
C LEU A 40 15.10 1.04 -42.07
N LYS A 41 16.43 1.22 -42.13
CA LYS A 41 17.13 2.00 -43.17
C LYS A 41 17.65 1.14 -44.33
N GLY A 42 17.66 -0.19 -44.19
CA GLY A 42 18.30 -1.11 -45.15
C GLY A 42 19.82 -0.97 -45.26
N GLN A 43 20.46 -0.24 -44.35
CA GLN A 43 21.90 0.03 -44.31
C GLN A 43 22.45 -0.29 -42.93
N ALA A 44 23.64 -0.90 -42.85
CA ALA A 44 24.26 -1.26 -41.58
C ALA A 44 24.62 -0.02 -40.76
N VAL A 45 23.96 0.15 -39.61
CA VAL A 45 24.25 1.19 -38.62
C VAL A 45 25.15 0.60 -37.54
N ALA A 46 26.27 1.26 -37.23
CA ALA A 46 27.20 0.78 -36.23
C ALA A 46 26.74 1.15 -34.80
N THR A 47 26.92 0.25 -33.83
CA THR A 47 26.59 0.55 -32.42
C THR A 47 27.36 1.76 -31.87
N ILE A 48 28.61 1.95 -32.31
CA ILE A 48 29.44 3.12 -31.95
C ILE A 48 28.84 4.42 -32.51
N GLU A 49 28.26 4.40 -33.72
CA GLU A 49 27.59 5.56 -34.32
C GLU A 49 26.37 5.98 -33.48
N VAL A 50 25.60 5.00 -33.00
CA VAL A 50 24.46 5.24 -32.09
C VAL A 50 24.93 5.84 -30.76
N GLY A 51 25.98 5.28 -30.15
CA GLY A 51 26.56 5.83 -28.92
C GLY A 51 27.05 7.27 -29.09
N GLN A 52 27.79 7.55 -30.17
CA GLN A 52 28.30 8.90 -30.45
C GLN A 52 27.19 9.92 -30.71
N ARG A 53 26.12 9.53 -31.41
CA ARG A 53 24.98 10.41 -31.68
C ARG A 53 24.16 10.70 -30.42
N MET A 54 24.02 9.72 -29.53
CA MET A 54 23.43 9.91 -28.20
C MET A 54 24.28 10.83 -27.32
N VAL A 55 25.61 10.67 -27.28
CA VAL A 55 26.51 11.59 -26.55
C VAL A 55 26.37 13.02 -27.06
N ARG A 56 26.24 13.22 -28.38
CA ARG A 56 26.04 14.55 -28.97
C ARG A 56 24.73 15.19 -28.51
N GLU A 57 23.63 14.46 -28.51
CA GLU A 57 22.34 14.92 -27.97
C GLU A 57 22.46 15.38 -26.52
N PHE A 58 23.19 14.63 -25.67
CA PHE A 58 23.45 15.05 -24.29
C PHE A 58 24.36 16.28 -24.18
N GLN A 59 25.33 16.45 -25.08
CA GLN A 59 26.21 17.64 -25.11
C GLN A 59 25.45 18.90 -25.55
N GLU A 60 24.56 18.77 -26.53
CA GLU A 60 23.80 19.88 -27.11
C GLU A 60 22.59 20.27 -26.23
N ASN A 61 21.95 19.31 -25.55
CA ASN A 61 20.72 19.51 -24.78
C ASN A 61 20.83 19.16 -23.28
N ILE A 62 22.01 19.29 -22.65
CA ILE A 62 22.25 18.85 -21.25
C ILE A 62 21.22 19.40 -20.22
N GLU A 63 20.75 20.64 -20.40
CA GLU A 63 19.80 21.28 -19.49
C GLU A 63 18.43 20.59 -19.48
N LYS A 64 17.98 20.03 -20.62
CA LYS A 64 16.73 19.26 -20.76
C LYS A 64 16.72 18.02 -19.85
N TYR A 65 17.88 17.40 -19.69
CA TYR A 65 18.05 16.14 -18.95
C TYR A 65 18.36 16.34 -17.45
N SER A 66 18.63 17.57 -17.02
CA SER A 66 18.93 17.92 -15.62
C SER A 66 17.91 17.34 -14.61
N SER A 67 16.61 17.36 -14.96
CA SER A 67 15.50 16.89 -14.13
C SER A 67 15.48 15.38 -13.85
N PHE A 68 16.26 14.58 -14.58
CA PHE A 68 16.35 13.13 -14.39
C PHE A 68 17.38 12.71 -13.33
N THR A 69 18.12 13.68 -12.74
CA THR A 69 19.41 13.41 -12.08
C THR A 69 19.53 14.06 -10.70
N ASN A 70 20.45 13.55 -9.87
CA ASN A 70 20.74 14.11 -8.55
C ASN A 70 21.85 15.18 -8.66
N GLU A 71 21.81 16.21 -7.81
CA GLU A 71 22.70 17.40 -7.81
C GLU A 71 24.23 17.13 -7.67
N ASN A 72 24.68 15.87 -7.61
CA ASN A 72 26.07 15.48 -7.35
C ASN A 72 26.65 14.45 -8.37
N VAL A 73 26.08 14.31 -9.57
CA VAL A 73 26.56 13.35 -10.59
C VAL A 73 26.96 14.07 -11.88
N ASP A 74 28.19 13.84 -12.36
CA ASP A 74 28.62 14.26 -13.70
C ASP A 74 28.10 13.26 -14.75
N ILE A 75 26.92 13.59 -15.26
CA ILE A 75 26.18 12.81 -16.25
C ILE A 75 26.97 12.71 -17.56
N LEU A 76 27.64 13.80 -17.96
CA LEU A 76 28.36 13.86 -19.22
C LEU A 76 29.57 12.93 -19.19
N ALA A 77 30.28 12.87 -18.06
CA ALA A 77 31.34 11.90 -17.84
C ALA A 77 30.82 10.45 -17.91
N GLN A 78 29.75 10.11 -17.18
CA GLN A 78 29.19 8.75 -17.19
C GLN A 78 28.68 8.31 -18.57
N ILE A 79 27.94 9.17 -19.28
CA ILE A 79 27.41 8.83 -20.60
C ILE A 79 28.53 8.74 -21.64
N THR A 80 29.57 9.58 -21.54
CA THR A 80 30.77 9.49 -22.38
C THR A 80 31.56 8.21 -22.08
N GLU A 81 31.64 7.78 -20.82
CA GLU A 81 32.25 6.50 -20.44
C GLU A 81 31.45 5.32 -21.02
N ILE A 82 30.13 5.29 -20.84
CA ILE A 82 29.25 4.20 -21.30
C ILE A 82 29.20 4.09 -22.83
N ALA A 83 29.21 5.22 -23.55
CA ALA A 83 29.21 5.20 -25.02
C ALA A 83 30.54 4.72 -25.63
N ASN A 84 31.64 4.70 -24.86
CA ASN A 84 32.98 4.35 -25.33
C ASN A 84 33.60 3.12 -24.65
N SER A 85 32.95 2.54 -23.62
CA SER A 85 33.48 1.43 -22.81
C SER A 85 32.58 0.18 -22.85
N PRO A 86 33.07 -0.98 -23.31
CA PRO A 86 32.33 -2.25 -23.27
C PRO A 86 32.20 -2.88 -21.86
N LEU A 87 32.54 -2.16 -20.79
CA LEU A 87 32.66 -2.71 -19.43
C LEU A 87 31.73 -2.04 -18.40
N SER A 88 31.00 -0.99 -18.79
CA SER A 88 30.01 -0.33 -17.92
C SER A 88 28.61 -0.91 -18.14
N ASN A 89 28.02 -1.48 -17.10
CA ASN A 89 26.62 -1.90 -17.13
C ASN A 89 25.68 -0.69 -16.93
N TYR A 90 24.60 -0.62 -17.70
CA TYR A 90 23.48 0.28 -17.39
C TYR A 90 22.89 -0.07 -16.02
N ASP A 91 22.42 0.94 -15.29
CA ASP A 91 21.56 0.75 -14.12
C ASP A 91 20.10 1.12 -14.44
N ALA A 92 19.21 0.91 -13.47
CA ALA A 92 17.78 1.17 -13.66
C ALA A 92 17.44 2.66 -13.75
N ASP A 93 18.30 3.56 -13.24
CA ASP A 93 18.05 5.00 -13.23
C ASP A 93 18.58 5.68 -14.53
N THR A 94 19.61 5.10 -15.16
CA THR A 94 20.18 5.53 -16.45
C THR A 94 19.44 4.96 -17.67
N THR A 95 18.77 3.81 -17.54
CA THR A 95 18.08 3.14 -18.67
C THR A 95 17.05 4.04 -19.38
N ASP A 96 16.13 4.67 -18.62
CA ASP A 96 15.07 5.51 -19.21
C ASP A 96 15.66 6.79 -19.84
N LEU A 97 16.70 7.36 -19.22
CA LEU A 97 17.45 8.52 -19.71
C LEU A 97 18.05 8.26 -21.10
N PHE A 98 18.60 7.07 -21.32
CA PHE A 98 19.18 6.67 -22.60
C PHE A 98 18.11 6.51 -23.69
N PHE A 99 16.96 5.90 -23.39
CA PHE A 99 15.87 5.80 -24.36
C PHE A 99 15.27 7.17 -24.74
N HIS A 100 15.13 8.10 -23.78
CA HIS A 100 14.68 9.47 -24.08
C HIS A 100 15.66 10.23 -25.00
N ALA A 101 16.97 10.13 -24.76
CA ALA A 101 17.95 10.76 -25.65
C ALA A 101 18.03 10.09 -27.02
N LEU A 102 17.90 8.76 -27.10
CA LEU A 102 17.85 8.05 -28.38
C LEU A 102 16.58 8.37 -29.18
N ALA A 103 15.44 8.60 -28.51
CA ALA A 103 14.21 9.04 -29.15
C ALA A 103 14.38 10.42 -29.81
N GLU A 104 14.93 11.40 -29.10
CA GLU A 104 15.17 12.76 -29.62
C GLU A 104 16.26 12.75 -30.71
N ALA A 105 17.43 12.17 -30.42
CA ALA A 105 18.59 12.17 -31.32
C ALA A 105 18.31 11.55 -32.69
N TYR A 106 17.30 10.67 -32.80
CA TYR A 106 16.86 10.03 -34.04
C TYR A 106 15.47 10.47 -34.52
N GLY A 107 14.71 11.23 -33.71
CA GLY A 107 13.34 11.64 -34.02
C GLY A 107 12.35 10.47 -34.16
N VAL A 108 12.46 9.44 -33.31
CA VAL A 108 11.66 8.21 -33.40
C VAL A 108 10.88 7.90 -32.13
N ASN A 109 9.68 7.34 -32.30
CA ASN A 109 8.94 6.75 -31.20
C ASN A 109 9.58 5.41 -30.79
N ILE A 110 9.56 5.11 -29.50
CA ILE A 110 10.12 3.88 -28.92
C ILE A 110 9.00 3.22 -28.10
N VAL A 111 8.70 1.95 -28.40
CA VAL A 111 7.75 1.13 -27.65
C VAL A 111 8.50 -0.04 -27.00
N ILE A 112 8.57 -0.03 -25.68
CA ILE A 112 9.20 -1.08 -24.87
C ILE A 112 8.09 -2.01 -24.35
N ILE A 113 8.21 -3.29 -24.67
CA ILE A 113 7.32 -4.36 -24.20
C ILE A 113 8.03 -5.11 -23.06
N GLN A 114 7.39 -5.16 -21.90
CA GLN A 114 7.86 -5.93 -20.74
C GLN A 114 6.76 -6.87 -20.24
N CYS A 115 7.14 -7.99 -19.60
CA CYS A 115 6.15 -8.89 -18.99
C CYS A 115 6.06 -8.65 -17.49
N ASP A 116 4.86 -8.34 -16.99
CA ASP A 116 4.55 -8.25 -15.56
C ASP A 116 3.36 -9.16 -15.22
N GLU A 117 3.45 -9.94 -14.14
CA GLU A 117 2.45 -10.92 -13.70
C GLU A 117 1.78 -11.79 -14.81
N ASN A 118 2.56 -12.25 -15.81
CA ASN A 118 2.10 -12.97 -17.03
C ASN A 118 1.24 -12.15 -18.02
N LYS A 119 1.31 -10.82 -17.98
CA LYS A 119 0.75 -9.92 -18.99
C LYS A 119 1.86 -9.12 -19.66
N ALA A 120 1.70 -8.80 -20.93
CA ALA A 120 2.55 -7.81 -21.59
C ALA A 120 2.07 -6.40 -21.22
N VAL A 121 3.00 -5.54 -20.79
CA VAL A 121 2.81 -4.12 -20.52
C VAL A 121 3.69 -3.35 -21.49
N THR A 122 3.13 -2.35 -22.14
CA THR A 122 3.85 -1.45 -23.06
C THR A 122 4.17 -0.13 -22.38
N MET A 123 5.37 0.40 -22.67
CA MET A 123 5.79 1.76 -22.35
C MET A 123 6.14 2.44 -23.67
N THR A 124 5.62 3.65 -23.90
CA THR A 124 5.92 4.45 -25.09
C THR A 124 6.72 5.68 -24.69
N ILE A 125 7.81 5.92 -25.40
CA ILE A 125 8.67 7.10 -25.30
C ILE A 125 8.64 7.79 -26.66
N SER A 126 8.35 9.09 -26.67
CA SER A 126 8.29 9.93 -27.88
C SER A 126 9.26 11.11 -27.74
N PRO A 127 9.82 11.62 -28.84
CA PRO A 127 10.59 12.86 -28.85
C PRO A 127 9.66 14.07 -28.61
N ASP A 128 10.19 15.14 -28.03
CA ASP A 128 9.45 16.39 -27.80
C ASP A 128 9.18 17.13 -29.12
N SER A 129 10.09 17.01 -30.08
CA SER A 129 9.94 17.54 -31.42
C SER A 129 9.48 16.45 -32.39
N CYS A 130 8.34 16.65 -33.06
CA CYS A 130 7.78 15.68 -33.99
C CYS A 130 8.65 15.62 -35.25
N GLY A 131 9.57 14.65 -35.30
CA GLY A 131 10.47 14.43 -36.43
C GLY A 131 9.72 14.14 -37.73
N PRO A 132 10.35 14.37 -38.91
CA PRO A 132 9.68 14.33 -40.22
C PRO A 132 9.15 12.95 -40.66
N TYR A 133 9.28 11.91 -39.82
CA TYR A 133 8.75 10.57 -40.08
C TYR A 133 8.26 9.96 -38.76
N GLY A 134 6.97 9.60 -38.69
CA GLY A 134 6.35 8.97 -37.52
C GLY A 134 6.76 7.49 -37.30
N LEU A 135 8.07 7.22 -37.30
CA LEU A 135 8.65 5.89 -37.23
C LEU A 135 8.68 5.40 -35.77
N THR A 136 8.25 4.16 -35.56
CA THR A 136 8.19 3.52 -34.24
C THR A 136 9.12 2.32 -34.19
N LEU A 137 10.05 2.31 -33.24
CA LEU A 137 10.94 1.19 -32.94
C LEU A 137 10.39 0.40 -31.74
N TYR A 138 10.40 -0.93 -31.85
CA TYR A 138 9.87 -1.82 -30.82
C TYR A 138 11.00 -2.58 -30.13
N PHE A 139 10.92 -2.71 -28.81
CA PHE A 139 11.93 -3.39 -27.98
C PHE A 139 11.26 -4.33 -26.98
N PHE A 140 11.91 -5.47 -26.69
CA PHE A 140 11.48 -6.42 -25.67
C PHE A 140 12.44 -6.42 -24.48
N ARG A 141 11.92 -6.29 -23.27
CA ARG A 141 12.68 -6.37 -22.01
C ARG A 141 12.61 -7.80 -21.46
N CYS A 142 13.66 -8.59 -21.67
CA CYS A 142 13.67 -10.02 -21.35
C CYS A 142 13.90 -10.32 -19.86
N ILE A 143 14.73 -9.50 -19.21
CA ILE A 143 15.05 -9.47 -17.78
C ILE A 143 15.32 -8.02 -17.34
N SER A 144 15.56 -7.76 -16.05
CA SER A 144 15.52 -6.41 -15.45
C SER A 144 16.32 -5.32 -16.19
N LEU A 145 17.45 -5.64 -16.84
CA LEU A 145 18.31 -4.66 -17.54
C LEU A 145 18.79 -5.15 -18.93
N HIS A 146 18.05 -6.04 -19.60
CA HIS A 146 18.41 -6.51 -20.96
C HIS A 146 17.27 -6.27 -21.96
N PHE A 147 17.62 -5.68 -23.10
CA PHE A 147 16.71 -5.24 -24.15
C PHE A 147 17.12 -5.83 -25.50
N ASP A 148 16.16 -6.48 -26.17
CA ASP A 148 16.27 -6.98 -27.55
C ASP A 148 15.38 -6.13 -28.48
N PRO A 149 15.72 -5.93 -29.76
CA PRO A 149 14.85 -5.28 -30.71
C PRO A 149 13.79 -6.25 -31.22
N ILE A 150 12.59 -5.73 -31.48
CA ILE A 150 11.50 -6.41 -32.19
C ILE A 150 11.50 -5.87 -33.62
N ILE A 151 11.77 -6.74 -34.60
CA ILE A 151 11.93 -6.37 -36.02
C ILE A 151 10.96 -7.15 -36.91
N PRO A 152 10.58 -6.62 -38.09
CA PRO A 152 9.78 -7.37 -39.06
C PRO A 152 10.39 -8.72 -39.44
N THR A 153 9.54 -9.74 -39.60
CA THR A 153 9.94 -11.05 -40.12
C THR A 153 10.31 -10.94 -41.61
N ARG A 154 11.21 -11.83 -42.06
CA ARG A 154 11.93 -11.71 -43.35
C ARG A 154 11.08 -11.67 -44.62
N ASP A 155 9.78 -11.97 -44.55
CA ASP A 155 8.89 -11.98 -45.72
C ASP A 155 8.45 -10.57 -46.16
N ASN A 156 8.80 -9.50 -45.42
CA ASN A 156 8.55 -8.11 -45.81
C ASN A 156 9.75 -7.18 -45.52
N SER A 157 10.91 -7.43 -46.17
CA SER A 157 11.84 -6.32 -46.40
C SER A 157 11.16 -5.30 -47.33
N ALA A 158 10.91 -4.09 -46.83
CA ALA A 158 10.29 -3.03 -47.62
C ALA A 158 11.09 -2.73 -48.92
N PRO A 159 10.43 -2.31 -50.01
CA PRO A 159 11.13 -2.00 -51.26
C PRO A 159 12.20 -0.91 -51.05
N SER A 160 13.34 -1.07 -51.71
CA SER A 160 14.41 -0.07 -51.72
C SER A 160 13.88 1.29 -52.19
N MET A 161 14.20 2.38 -51.47
CA MET A 161 13.90 3.73 -51.93
C MET A 161 14.65 4.05 -53.23
N GLY A 162 13.91 3.99 -54.34
CA GLY A 162 14.23 4.66 -55.60
C GLY A 162 13.35 5.89 -55.74
N ASN A 163 13.96 7.05 -56.04
CA ASN A 163 13.24 8.29 -56.33
C ASN A 163 12.40 8.20 -57.62
N VAL A 164 11.59 9.25 -57.83
CA VAL A 164 10.83 9.64 -59.04
C VAL A 164 9.31 9.38 -58.95
N SER A 165 8.64 10.38 -58.35
CA SER A 165 7.44 11.11 -58.79
C SER A 165 6.31 10.45 -59.62
N GLU A 166 5.10 10.98 -59.35
CA GLU A 166 3.83 10.87 -60.08
C GLU A 166 2.99 9.60 -59.82
N GLY A 167 1.68 9.79 -59.57
CA GLY A 167 0.69 8.71 -59.62
C GLY A 167 -0.13 8.37 -58.36
N VAL A 168 -0.55 9.35 -57.53
CA VAL A 168 -1.65 9.12 -56.56
C VAL A 168 -2.71 10.21 -56.66
N GLU A 169 -3.49 10.18 -57.74
CA GLU A 169 -4.84 10.76 -57.77
C GLU A 169 -5.87 9.64 -57.59
N SER A 170 -6.33 9.46 -56.35
CA SER A 170 -7.72 9.10 -56.01
C SER A 170 -7.84 8.91 -54.49
N LEU A 171 -9.01 9.25 -53.93
CA LEU A 171 -9.34 9.25 -52.49
C LEU A 171 -8.69 10.40 -51.68
N VAL A 172 -9.04 11.62 -52.07
CA VAL A 172 -9.05 12.81 -51.19
C VAL A 172 -10.51 13.21 -50.91
N ALA A 173 -10.74 13.82 -49.74
CA ALA A 173 -12.02 14.22 -49.13
C ALA A 173 -12.86 13.04 -48.57
N SER A 174 -13.48 13.16 -47.39
CA SER A 174 -13.78 14.37 -46.60
C SER A 174 -13.21 14.35 -45.17
N SER A 175 -12.44 15.38 -44.84
CA SER A 175 -12.31 15.89 -43.48
C SER A 175 -13.49 16.82 -43.20
N ASP A 176 -14.28 16.55 -42.16
CA ASP A 176 -14.99 17.54 -41.35
C ASP A 176 -15.74 16.84 -40.21
N GLU A 177 -15.11 16.76 -39.03
CA GLU A 177 -15.81 16.88 -37.75
C GLU A 177 -14.81 17.14 -36.62
N VAL A 178 -14.95 18.30 -35.97
CA VAL A 178 -14.12 18.76 -34.86
C VAL A 178 -14.91 18.60 -33.56
N PRO A 179 -14.36 17.96 -32.51
CA PRO A 179 -14.93 18.04 -31.16
C PRO A 179 -14.23 19.11 -30.32
N VAL A 180 -14.81 20.32 -30.27
CA VAL A 180 -14.61 21.28 -29.17
C VAL A 180 -15.99 21.68 -28.61
N PRO A 181 -16.07 22.30 -27.42
CA PRO A 181 -16.71 21.69 -26.27
C PRO A 181 -18.14 22.20 -26.05
N ILE A 182 -18.97 21.39 -25.39
CA ILE A 182 -20.27 21.85 -24.88
C ILE A 182 -20.25 21.77 -23.35
N HIS A 183 -20.09 22.94 -22.73
CA HIS A 183 -20.61 23.22 -21.39
C HIS A 183 -22.14 23.12 -21.42
N ILE A 184 -22.73 22.53 -20.38
CA ILE A 184 -24.08 22.90 -19.95
C ILE A 184 -23.96 23.32 -18.50
N ASP A 185 -24.27 24.58 -18.25
CA ASP A 185 -24.17 25.20 -16.94
C ASP A 185 -25.33 24.80 -16.01
N LEU A 186 -25.07 24.97 -14.72
CA LEU A 186 -26.10 25.15 -13.71
C LEU A 186 -26.91 26.40 -14.05
N VAL A 187 -28.24 26.29 -14.05
CA VAL A 187 -29.13 27.46 -13.93
C VAL A 187 -30.14 27.19 -12.83
N GLU A 188 -30.04 27.99 -11.78
CA GLU A 188 -31.02 28.12 -10.71
C GLU A 188 -32.18 29.03 -11.14
N SER A 189 -33.39 28.75 -10.65
CA SER A 189 -34.42 29.74 -10.35
C SER A 189 -35.52 29.03 -9.53
N ASP A 190 -35.57 29.12 -8.20
CA ASP A 190 -35.78 30.27 -7.30
C ASP A 190 -37.25 30.59 -7.02
N ASN A 191 -37.48 30.98 -5.77
CA ASN A 191 -38.66 31.64 -5.17
C ASN A 191 -39.90 30.77 -4.85
N ASP A 192 -40.51 30.87 -3.66
CA ASP A 192 -40.02 31.48 -2.39
C ASP A 192 -40.92 31.11 -1.18
N GLU A 193 -40.52 31.59 0.00
CA GLU A 193 -41.32 31.84 1.23
C GLU A 193 -41.53 30.72 2.29
N GLN A 194 -40.88 30.94 3.45
CA GLN A 194 -41.42 30.88 4.84
C GLN A 194 -41.87 29.50 5.42
N GLU A 195 -41.62 29.11 6.68
CA GLU A 195 -41.00 29.74 7.85
C GLU A 195 -40.47 28.66 8.85
N MET A 196 -39.63 29.02 9.82
CA MET A 196 -39.23 28.19 10.99
C MET A 196 -39.87 28.77 12.28
N PRO A 197 -39.87 28.10 13.47
CA PRO A 197 -39.69 26.68 13.84
C PRO A 197 -40.97 26.21 14.64
N PRO A 198 -41.01 25.76 15.94
CA PRO A 198 -40.08 25.03 16.81
C PRO A 198 -40.67 23.89 17.73
N THR A 199 -39.76 23.27 18.50
CA THR A 199 -39.92 22.65 19.85
C THR A 199 -40.47 21.22 20.08
N LYS A 200 -39.54 20.36 20.56
CA LYS A 200 -39.53 19.60 21.84
C LYS A 200 -40.56 18.48 22.16
N LYS A 201 -39.96 17.36 22.66
CA LYS A 201 -40.33 16.48 23.79
C LYS A 201 -41.23 15.23 23.59
N ARG A 202 -40.62 14.08 23.92
CA ARG A 202 -41.04 13.00 24.86
C ARG A 202 -42.33 12.16 24.65
N LYS A 203 -42.06 10.83 24.69
CA LYS A 203 -42.71 9.75 25.49
C LYS A 203 -44.06 9.15 25.02
N GLU A 204 -44.04 7.80 25.00
CA GLU A 204 -45.04 6.83 25.53
C GLU A 204 -46.45 6.79 24.94
N GLY A 205 -47.01 5.58 24.85
CA GLY A 205 -48.46 5.36 24.81
C GLY A 205 -48.91 4.37 23.74
N ASP A 206 -49.44 3.25 24.20
CA ASP A 206 -50.01 2.12 23.46
C ASP A 206 -51.36 2.41 22.73
N GLU A 207 -51.87 1.34 22.09
CA GLU A 207 -53.28 1.04 21.74
C GLU A 207 -53.92 1.66 20.47
N ASN A 208 -54.27 0.75 19.55
CA ASN A 208 -55.55 0.54 18.82
C ASN A 208 -56.53 1.74 18.66
N ASP A 209 -57.24 1.92 17.54
CA ASP A 209 -57.76 0.92 16.59
C ASP A 209 -58.00 1.51 15.17
N HIS A 210 -58.42 0.63 14.24
CA HIS A 210 -58.91 0.82 12.85
C HIS A 210 -59.43 2.22 12.38
N ASP A 211 -59.35 2.62 11.09
CA ASP A 211 -59.76 1.80 9.92
C ASP A 211 -59.28 2.32 8.53
N ALA A 212 -59.40 1.45 7.50
CA ALA A 212 -59.38 1.69 6.03
C ALA A 212 -58.12 2.29 5.33
N ASN A 213 -57.74 1.94 4.09
CA ASN A 213 -58.01 0.79 3.19
C ASN A 213 -56.94 0.83 2.04
N GLU A 214 -56.88 -0.21 1.19
CA GLU A 214 -56.07 -0.32 -0.05
C GLU A 214 -54.56 -0.63 0.11
N ASP A 215 -54.23 -1.91 0.30
CA ASP A 215 -53.15 -2.64 -0.42
C ASP A 215 -52.95 -4.08 0.13
N ASN A 216 -53.85 -5.03 -0.19
CA ASN A 216 -53.70 -6.41 0.33
C ASN A 216 -54.34 -7.55 -0.49
N ILE A 217 -54.19 -7.56 -1.83
CA ILE A 217 -54.74 -8.64 -2.70
C ILE A 217 -53.69 -9.70 -3.09
N LEU A 218 -52.39 -9.45 -2.93
CA LEU A 218 -51.33 -10.39 -3.38
C LEU A 218 -50.82 -11.38 -2.32
N PHE A 219 -51.27 -11.30 -1.06
CA PHE A 219 -50.70 -12.09 0.06
C PHE A 219 -51.57 -13.26 0.57
N GLU A 220 -52.86 -13.33 0.23
CA GLU A 220 -53.75 -14.41 0.69
C GLU A 220 -53.70 -15.69 -0.15
N ILE A 221 -53.29 -15.61 -1.42
CA ILE A 221 -53.25 -16.79 -2.34
C ILE A 221 -52.23 -17.85 -1.89
N TYR A 222 -51.19 -17.46 -1.13
CA TYR A 222 -50.09 -18.35 -0.75
C TYR A 222 -50.22 -19.04 0.62
N ARG A 223 -51.37 -18.97 1.29
CA ARG A 223 -51.54 -19.54 2.65
C ARG A 223 -52.47 -20.76 2.77
N ASN A 224 -53.24 -21.10 1.72
CA ASN A 224 -54.32 -22.11 1.78
C ASN A 224 -54.05 -23.40 0.98
N PHE A 225 -52.80 -23.88 0.91
CA PHE A 225 -52.45 -25.16 0.25
C PHE A 225 -51.68 -26.17 1.13
N ASP A 226 -51.61 -25.93 2.44
CA ASP A 226 -51.09 -26.90 3.43
C ASP A 226 -52.14 -27.09 4.56
N LYS A 227 -53.19 -27.86 4.26
CA LYS A 227 -54.08 -28.59 5.20
C LYS A 227 -55.28 -29.20 4.46
N MET A 228 -55.22 -30.50 4.19
CA MET A 228 -56.14 -31.56 4.65
C MET A 228 -55.93 -32.82 3.80
N SER A 229 -56.05 -33.97 4.45
CA SER A 229 -55.81 -35.31 3.92
C SER A 229 -57.09 -35.96 3.40
N ASP A 230 -56.89 -36.97 2.55
CA ASP A 230 -57.69 -38.19 2.36
C ASP A 230 -59.01 -38.30 3.16
N ASP A 231 -60.13 -38.29 2.44
CA ASP A 231 -61.23 -39.28 2.49
C ASP A 231 -62.37 -38.84 1.53
N ASP A 232 -62.77 -39.74 0.61
CA ASP A 232 -64.13 -40.10 0.08
C ASP A 232 -65.27 -39.03 0.00
N GLU A 233 -66.19 -38.96 -0.98
CA GLU A 233 -66.50 -39.74 -2.20
C GLU A 233 -67.64 -39.02 -3.01
N ILE A 234 -67.98 -39.48 -4.25
CA ILE A 234 -69.35 -39.49 -4.87
C ILE A 234 -70.01 -38.12 -5.28
N GLU A 235 -70.73 -37.89 -6.40
CA GLU A 235 -71.06 -38.66 -7.64
C GLU A 235 -71.54 -37.78 -8.84
N ILE A 236 -71.16 -38.19 -10.07
CA ILE A 236 -71.94 -38.38 -11.33
C ILE A 236 -73.05 -37.35 -11.73
N THR A 237 -73.01 -36.75 -12.93
CA THR A 237 -73.74 -37.15 -14.18
C THR A 237 -73.38 -36.18 -15.34
N GLY A 238 -73.26 -36.54 -16.63
CA GLY A 238 -73.18 -37.85 -17.30
C GLY A 238 -73.20 -37.74 -18.85
N PHE A 239 -72.52 -38.68 -19.55
CA PHE A 239 -72.71 -39.17 -20.95
C PHE A 239 -72.65 -38.19 -22.17
N VAL A 240 -72.12 -38.54 -23.36
CA VAL A 240 -71.22 -39.63 -23.87
C VAL A 240 -70.75 -39.25 -25.31
N PRO A 241 -69.62 -39.79 -25.83
CA PRO A 241 -69.10 -39.47 -27.18
C PRO A 241 -69.54 -40.48 -28.26
N PRO A 242 -69.31 -40.18 -29.56
CA PRO A 242 -69.20 -41.19 -30.60
C PRO A 242 -67.75 -41.64 -30.81
N SER A 243 -67.55 -42.96 -30.81
CA SER A 243 -66.29 -43.67 -31.04
C SER A 243 -65.97 -43.86 -32.54
N ILE A 244 -64.74 -44.31 -32.90
CA ILE A 244 -64.48 -45.63 -33.53
C ILE A 244 -63.03 -45.80 -34.06
N GLU A 245 -62.45 -46.92 -33.65
CA GLU A 245 -61.43 -47.81 -34.26
C GLU A 245 -60.06 -47.34 -34.79
N SER A 246 -59.04 -47.91 -34.15
CA SER A 246 -57.72 -48.22 -34.72
C SER A 246 -57.83 -49.30 -35.81
N GLN A 247 -57.06 -49.19 -36.90
CA GLN A 247 -56.69 -50.34 -37.73
C GLN A 247 -55.17 -50.48 -37.88
N VAL A 248 -54.73 -51.73 -37.76
CA VAL A 248 -53.35 -52.19 -37.93
C VAL A 248 -53.12 -52.53 -39.40
N ILE A 249 -52.00 -52.12 -39.99
CA ILE A 249 -51.46 -52.71 -41.22
C ILE A 249 -49.98 -53.07 -41.02
N GLN A 250 -49.58 -54.21 -41.56
CA GLN A 250 -48.31 -54.90 -41.34
C GLN A 250 -47.16 -54.42 -42.26
N VAL A 251 -46.00 -55.03 -42.07
CA VAL A 251 -44.70 -54.68 -42.68
C VAL A 251 -44.40 -55.53 -43.94
N GLU A 252 -43.49 -55.02 -44.79
CA GLU A 252 -42.64 -55.75 -45.76
C GLU A 252 -43.27 -56.26 -47.09
N PRO A 253 -42.45 -56.55 -48.13
CA PRO A 253 -41.36 -55.74 -48.71
C PRO A 253 -41.51 -55.58 -50.24
N LEU A 254 -40.73 -54.70 -50.88
CA LEU A 254 -40.48 -54.81 -52.33
C LEU A 254 -39.05 -54.40 -52.72
N ILE A 255 -38.34 -55.37 -53.27
CA ILE A 255 -37.01 -55.25 -53.88
C ILE A 255 -37.19 -54.76 -55.31
N GLN A 256 -36.43 -53.74 -55.75
CA GLN A 256 -35.65 -53.84 -56.98
C GLN A 256 -34.66 -52.68 -57.16
N SER A 257 -33.53 -53.04 -57.75
CA SER A 257 -32.49 -52.17 -58.31
C SER A 257 -33.02 -51.33 -59.47
N ASP A 258 -32.47 -50.13 -59.68
CA ASP A 258 -31.55 -49.98 -60.82
C ASP A 258 -30.68 -48.70 -60.80
N ASN A 259 -29.78 -48.64 -61.78
CA ASN A 259 -28.62 -47.77 -61.84
C ASN A 259 -28.90 -46.31 -62.26
N ASN A 260 -28.15 -45.39 -61.62
CA ASN A 260 -27.40 -44.27 -62.24
C ASN A 260 -28.13 -43.29 -63.20
N VAL A 261 -28.19 -42.00 -62.82
CA VAL A 261 -27.74 -40.85 -63.65
C VAL A 261 -27.70 -39.58 -62.77
N GLN A 262 -26.76 -38.68 -63.06
CA GLN A 262 -26.51 -37.44 -62.32
C GLN A 262 -27.64 -36.39 -62.49
N SER A 263 -27.99 -35.69 -61.41
CA SER A 263 -28.38 -34.28 -61.49
C SER A 263 -27.87 -33.49 -60.29
N LYS A 264 -27.32 -32.29 -60.55
CA LYS A 264 -26.89 -31.36 -59.51
C LYS A 264 -28.09 -30.55 -59.03
N ASN A 265 -28.64 -30.88 -57.87
CA ASN A 265 -29.56 -30.00 -57.15
C ASN A 265 -28.96 -29.65 -55.79
N ALA A 266 -29.14 -28.40 -55.36
CA ALA A 266 -28.65 -27.92 -54.07
C ALA A 266 -29.35 -28.69 -52.94
N SER A 267 -28.58 -29.34 -52.07
CA SER A 267 -29.13 -30.09 -50.94
C SER A 267 -29.80 -29.15 -49.95
N GLU A 268 -31.08 -29.39 -49.64
CA GLU A 268 -31.75 -28.75 -48.51
C GLU A 268 -30.91 -28.96 -47.24
N LYS A 269 -30.62 -27.86 -46.53
CA LYS A 269 -29.91 -27.93 -45.26
C LYS A 269 -30.81 -28.58 -44.23
N LYS A 270 -30.40 -29.75 -43.73
CA LYS A 270 -31.08 -30.44 -42.63
C LYS A 270 -30.68 -29.79 -41.31
N PHE A 271 -31.66 -29.56 -40.45
CA PHE A 271 -31.48 -29.02 -39.10
C PHE A 271 -32.02 -30.04 -38.09
N LEU A 272 -31.39 -30.15 -36.92
CA LEU A 272 -31.91 -30.97 -35.84
C LEU A 272 -33.23 -30.35 -35.34
N ASP A 273 -34.32 -31.12 -35.37
CA ASP A 273 -35.68 -30.70 -34.98
C ASP A 273 -36.13 -29.39 -35.65
N SER A 274 -35.71 -29.17 -36.90
CA SER A 274 -35.92 -27.92 -37.67
C SER A 274 -35.33 -26.65 -37.01
N ASN A 275 -34.48 -26.78 -36.01
CA ASN A 275 -33.90 -25.65 -35.27
C ASN A 275 -32.70 -25.04 -36.03
N PRO A 276 -32.76 -23.78 -36.50
CA PRO A 276 -31.70 -23.16 -37.30
C PRO A 276 -30.36 -23.02 -36.55
N ASN A 277 -30.36 -23.12 -35.22
CA ASN A 277 -29.14 -23.10 -34.41
C ASN A 277 -28.31 -24.40 -34.50
N PHE A 278 -28.92 -25.49 -34.99
CA PHE A 278 -28.33 -26.83 -35.04
C PHE A 278 -28.33 -27.41 -36.46
N PRO A 279 -27.62 -26.79 -37.43
CA PRO A 279 -27.42 -27.37 -38.75
C PRO A 279 -26.73 -28.72 -38.65
N ILE A 280 -27.36 -29.77 -39.20
CA ILE A 280 -26.76 -31.10 -39.31
C ILE A 280 -25.81 -31.03 -40.49
N TRP A 281 -24.52 -31.20 -40.21
CA TRP A 281 -23.50 -31.10 -41.23
C TRP A 281 -23.45 -32.37 -42.10
N ARG A 282 -23.44 -33.55 -41.47
CA ARG A 282 -23.50 -34.87 -42.15
C ARG A 282 -24.16 -35.92 -41.27
N THR A 283 -24.59 -37.03 -41.84
CA THR A 283 -25.08 -38.21 -41.12
C THR A 283 -24.20 -39.42 -41.46
N PHE A 284 -23.95 -40.29 -40.48
CA PHE A 284 -23.17 -41.53 -40.64
C PHE A 284 -23.69 -42.58 -39.65
N ASN A 285 -23.99 -43.79 -40.15
CA ASN A 285 -24.53 -44.91 -39.36
C ASN A 285 -23.46 -45.59 -38.47
N SER A 286 -22.25 -45.04 -38.37
CA SER A 286 -21.15 -45.60 -37.60
C SER A 286 -20.12 -44.52 -37.25
N HIS A 287 -19.21 -44.85 -36.34
CA HIS A 287 -18.20 -43.90 -35.86
C HIS A 287 -17.31 -43.35 -37.00
N VAL A 288 -17.10 -42.03 -37.01
CA VAL A 288 -16.15 -41.39 -37.92
C VAL A 288 -14.72 -41.51 -37.36
N GLU A 289 -13.75 -41.84 -38.22
CA GLU A 289 -12.32 -41.90 -37.88
C GLU A 289 -11.75 -40.52 -37.50
N THR A 290 -10.81 -40.48 -36.55
CA THR A 290 -10.27 -39.21 -36.04
C THR A 290 -9.54 -38.39 -37.10
N GLU A 291 -8.78 -39.04 -37.98
CA GLU A 291 -8.04 -38.35 -39.06
C GLU A 291 -8.98 -37.65 -40.03
N LYS A 292 -10.08 -38.33 -40.38
CA LYS A 292 -11.14 -37.81 -41.26
C LYS A 292 -11.87 -36.64 -40.61
N ALA A 293 -12.24 -36.75 -39.33
CA ALA A 293 -12.85 -35.66 -38.58
C ALA A 293 -11.91 -34.44 -38.47
N ALA A 294 -10.62 -34.67 -38.23
CA ALA A 294 -9.62 -33.61 -38.14
C ALA A 294 -9.32 -32.95 -39.50
N SER A 295 -9.26 -33.72 -40.59
CA SER A 295 -8.95 -33.18 -41.92
C SER A 295 -10.06 -32.24 -42.41
N TRP A 296 -11.32 -32.54 -42.12
CA TRP A 296 -12.45 -31.65 -42.38
C TRP A 296 -12.31 -30.28 -41.71
N ILE A 297 -11.82 -30.25 -40.46
CA ILE A 297 -11.55 -29.02 -39.71
C ILE A 297 -10.33 -28.30 -40.30
N VAL A 298 -9.20 -29.00 -40.45
CA VAL A 298 -7.90 -28.43 -40.84
C VAL A 298 -7.91 -27.86 -42.27
N PHE A 299 -8.62 -28.50 -43.18
CA PHE A 299 -8.76 -28.07 -44.57
C PHE A 299 -10.03 -27.24 -44.84
N LYS A 300 -10.75 -26.82 -43.77
CA LYS A 300 -12.00 -26.04 -43.84
C LYS A 300 -13.01 -26.59 -44.87
N GLN A 301 -13.28 -27.89 -44.82
CA GLN A 301 -14.21 -28.58 -45.75
C GLN A 301 -15.68 -28.38 -45.37
N TYR A 302 -16.05 -27.15 -44.99
CA TYR A 302 -17.37 -26.75 -44.51
C TYR A 302 -17.61 -25.27 -44.82
N GLN A 303 -18.88 -24.86 -44.86
CA GLN A 303 -19.30 -23.46 -44.96
C GLN A 303 -19.65 -22.90 -43.57
N GLU A 304 -19.51 -21.59 -43.35
CA GLU A 304 -19.84 -20.98 -42.05
C GLU A 304 -21.30 -21.21 -41.65
N SER A 305 -22.21 -21.25 -42.63
CA SER A 305 -23.63 -21.55 -42.46
C SER A 305 -23.95 -23.02 -42.11
N GLU A 306 -22.94 -23.88 -41.97
CA GLU A 306 -23.04 -25.25 -41.46
C GLU A 306 -22.52 -25.36 -40.00
N LEU A 307 -22.03 -24.27 -39.42
CA LEU A 307 -21.53 -24.25 -38.04
C LEU A 307 -22.65 -23.99 -37.04
N CYS A 308 -22.79 -24.86 -36.04
CA CYS A 308 -23.63 -24.59 -34.89
C CYS A 308 -22.96 -23.50 -34.02
N SER A 309 -23.69 -22.42 -33.73
CA SER A 309 -23.24 -21.37 -32.78
C SER A 309 -23.49 -21.76 -31.32
N PHE A 310 -24.27 -22.82 -31.09
CA PHE A 310 -24.58 -23.40 -29.80
C PHE A 310 -24.34 -24.92 -29.84
N ASN A 311 -24.07 -25.55 -28.70
CA ASN A 311 -24.03 -27.00 -28.61
C ASN A 311 -25.41 -27.60 -28.97
N PRO A 312 -25.53 -28.57 -29.90
CA PRO A 312 -26.74 -29.37 -30.10
C PRO A 312 -27.26 -30.01 -28.81
N GLN A 313 -28.58 -30.17 -28.73
CA GLN A 313 -29.30 -30.68 -27.55
C GLN A 313 -30.23 -31.82 -27.97
N LEU A 314 -30.37 -32.87 -27.15
CA LEU A 314 -31.29 -34.02 -27.36
C LEU A 314 -31.27 -34.68 -28.75
N CYS A 315 -30.11 -34.70 -29.44
CA CYS A 315 -29.99 -35.37 -30.73
C CYS A 315 -30.26 -36.88 -30.61
N ASN A 316 -31.40 -37.35 -31.13
CA ASN A 316 -31.88 -38.73 -31.03
C ASN A 316 -31.72 -39.54 -32.34
N GLN A 317 -30.76 -39.13 -33.18
CA GLN A 317 -30.52 -39.67 -34.52
C GLN A 317 -29.01 -39.66 -34.84
N ASN A 318 -28.59 -40.42 -35.85
CA ASN A 318 -27.20 -40.51 -36.31
C ASN A 318 -26.77 -39.22 -37.04
N ALA A 319 -26.21 -38.25 -36.31
CA ALA A 319 -25.88 -36.94 -36.84
C ALA A 319 -24.50 -36.43 -36.40
N CYS A 320 -23.87 -35.68 -37.29
CA CYS A 320 -22.62 -34.97 -37.08
C CYS A 320 -22.81 -33.47 -37.23
N PHE A 321 -22.16 -32.73 -36.34
CA PHE A 321 -22.23 -31.29 -36.21
C PHE A 321 -20.80 -30.73 -36.16
N LEU A 322 -20.62 -29.56 -36.76
CA LEU A 322 -19.43 -28.73 -36.56
C LEU A 322 -19.85 -27.57 -35.66
N VAL A 323 -19.22 -27.44 -34.49
CA VAL A 323 -19.60 -26.43 -33.50
C VAL A 323 -18.50 -25.38 -33.40
N ASP A 324 -18.88 -24.12 -33.57
CA ASP A 324 -18.00 -22.97 -33.39
C ASP A 324 -17.78 -22.72 -31.90
N THR A 325 -16.60 -23.10 -31.41
CA THR A 325 -16.22 -22.94 -30.00
C THR A 325 -15.85 -21.52 -29.61
N ALA A 326 -15.60 -20.61 -30.57
CA ALA A 326 -15.40 -19.20 -30.24
C ALA A 326 -16.73 -18.53 -29.86
N LYS A 327 -17.86 -19.07 -30.33
CA LYS A 327 -19.22 -18.65 -29.94
C LYS A 327 -19.74 -19.29 -28.66
N LEU A 328 -19.07 -20.33 -28.14
CA LEU A 328 -19.43 -20.94 -26.85
C LEU A 328 -18.82 -20.14 -25.68
N PRO A 329 -19.61 -19.67 -24.70
CA PRO A 329 -19.08 -18.92 -23.54
C PRO A 329 -18.07 -19.70 -22.69
N HIS A 330 -18.06 -21.03 -22.78
CA HIS A 330 -17.08 -21.89 -22.15
C HIS A 330 -16.92 -23.19 -22.95
N GLN A 331 -15.69 -23.57 -23.33
CA GLN A 331 -15.42 -24.72 -24.23
C GLN A 331 -16.11 -26.04 -23.80
N ARG A 332 -16.18 -26.32 -22.49
CA ARG A 332 -16.81 -27.54 -21.96
C ARG A 332 -18.35 -27.54 -21.97
N ASP A 333 -19.00 -26.47 -22.43
CA ASP A 333 -20.46 -26.43 -22.63
C ASP A 333 -20.93 -27.41 -23.72
N ILE A 334 -20.02 -27.80 -24.64
CA ILE A 334 -20.20 -28.89 -25.62
C ILE A 334 -20.53 -30.24 -24.96
N LEU A 335 -20.23 -30.41 -23.67
CA LEU A 335 -20.50 -31.63 -22.91
C LEU A 335 -21.88 -31.61 -22.20
N CYS A 336 -22.70 -30.60 -22.47
CA CYS A 336 -24.03 -30.39 -21.86
C CYS A 336 -25.09 -30.36 -22.96
N ASP A 337 -25.61 -31.54 -23.29
CA ASP A 337 -26.46 -31.87 -24.45
C ASP A 337 -27.85 -32.42 -24.05
N LEU A 338 -28.24 -32.24 -22.79
CA LEU A 338 -29.46 -32.73 -22.14
C LEU A 338 -29.64 -34.26 -22.06
N HIS A 339 -28.83 -35.06 -22.74
CA HIS A 339 -28.77 -36.54 -22.67
C HIS A 339 -28.26 -37.13 -21.33
N GLY A 340 -28.43 -36.41 -20.22
CA GLY A 340 -28.16 -36.91 -18.88
C GLY A 340 -26.72 -37.38 -18.63
N LYS A 341 -26.55 -38.70 -18.44
CA LYS A 341 -25.31 -39.31 -17.91
C LYS A 341 -24.51 -40.03 -18.98
N TRP A 342 -23.47 -39.35 -19.46
CA TRP A 342 -22.43 -39.93 -20.29
C TRP A 342 -21.37 -40.65 -19.46
N LYS A 343 -21.01 -41.88 -19.84
CA LYS A 343 -19.78 -42.55 -19.38
C LYS A 343 -18.67 -42.30 -20.39
N HIS A 344 -17.55 -41.78 -19.90
CA HIS A 344 -16.34 -41.56 -20.70
C HIS A 344 -15.58 -42.87 -20.89
N THR A 345 -15.35 -43.25 -22.15
CA THR A 345 -14.63 -44.48 -22.50
C THR A 345 -13.13 -44.25 -22.56
N ASN A 346 -12.69 -43.27 -23.35
CA ASN A 346 -11.29 -42.89 -23.47
C ASN A 346 -11.14 -41.49 -24.10
N THR A 347 -10.02 -40.85 -23.75
CA THR A 347 -9.42 -39.77 -24.52
C THR A 347 -8.23 -40.35 -25.28
N LYS A 348 -8.16 -40.14 -26.59
CA LYS A 348 -6.98 -40.44 -27.41
C LYS A 348 -6.41 -39.14 -27.98
N HIS A 349 -5.10 -38.95 -27.83
CA HIS A 349 -4.36 -37.85 -28.44
C HIS A 349 -3.65 -38.35 -29.69
N PHE A 350 -3.68 -37.55 -30.75
CA PHE A 350 -3.07 -37.84 -32.04
C PHE A 350 -2.29 -36.61 -32.48
N THR A 351 -1.11 -36.84 -33.07
CA THR A 351 -0.29 -35.78 -33.65
C THR A 351 -0.21 -36.03 -35.15
N TYR A 352 -0.81 -35.13 -35.92
CA TYR A 352 -0.84 -35.20 -37.37
C TYR A 352 0.08 -34.15 -37.98
N ARG A 353 0.78 -34.51 -39.06
CA ARG A 353 1.50 -33.58 -39.93
C ARG A 353 0.62 -33.23 -41.12
N LYS A 354 0.47 -31.94 -41.43
CA LYS A 354 -0.23 -31.47 -42.63
C LYS A 354 0.65 -31.70 -43.87
N ARG A 355 0.15 -32.43 -44.87
CA ARG A 355 0.77 -32.55 -46.20
C ARG A 355 -0.28 -32.30 -47.28
N ASN A 356 -0.09 -31.25 -48.08
CA ASN A 356 -0.95 -30.86 -49.21
C ASN A 356 -2.47 -30.91 -48.90
N GLN A 357 -3.13 -32.06 -49.12
CA GLN A 357 -4.57 -32.28 -48.96
C GLN A 357 -4.94 -33.36 -47.92
N PHE A 358 -3.98 -33.95 -47.19
CA PHE A 358 -4.24 -34.96 -46.17
C PHE A 358 -3.43 -34.76 -44.88
N LEU A 359 -3.81 -35.49 -43.84
CA LEU A 359 -3.14 -35.53 -42.55
C LEU A 359 -2.36 -36.84 -42.44
N GLU A 360 -1.07 -36.77 -42.13
CA GLU A 360 -0.24 -37.96 -41.92
C GLU A 360 -0.05 -38.18 -40.42
N SER A 361 -0.39 -39.36 -39.92
CA SER A 361 -0.19 -39.73 -38.51
C SER A 361 1.30 -39.85 -38.18
N THR A 362 1.75 -39.18 -37.11
CA THR A 362 3.15 -39.19 -36.68
C THR A 362 3.31 -39.87 -35.32
N LYS A 363 4.38 -40.67 -35.18
CA LYS A 363 4.84 -41.16 -33.88
C LYS A 363 5.71 -40.08 -33.24
N HIS A 364 5.49 -39.81 -31.96
CA HIS A 364 6.17 -38.73 -31.22
C HIS A 364 7.70 -38.92 -31.22
N GLU A 365 8.45 -37.94 -31.73
CA GLU A 365 9.55 -37.21 -31.05
C GLU A 365 10.42 -36.38 -32.02
N GLU A 366 10.47 -36.71 -33.31
CA GLU A 366 11.36 -36.06 -34.29
C GLU A 366 10.62 -35.14 -35.29
N CYS A 367 10.25 -33.91 -34.90
CA CYS A 367 10.03 -32.80 -35.84
C CYS A 367 9.97 -31.43 -35.16
N MET A 368 10.39 -30.38 -35.88
CA MET A 368 10.50 -29.02 -35.36
C MET A 368 9.14 -28.41 -34.96
N VAL A 369 9.19 -27.55 -33.94
CA VAL A 369 8.03 -26.79 -33.44
C VAL A 369 7.43 -25.94 -34.57
N GLY A 370 6.13 -26.10 -34.84
CA GLY A 370 5.35 -25.28 -35.78
C GLY A 370 4.52 -26.04 -36.82
N HIS A 371 4.87 -27.29 -37.15
CA HIS A 371 4.21 -28.05 -38.24
C HIS A 371 3.26 -29.18 -37.80
N ASN A 372 3.12 -29.38 -36.49
CA ASN A 372 2.36 -30.49 -35.91
C ASN A 372 0.97 -30.04 -35.45
N ILE A 373 -0.06 -30.76 -35.88
CA ILE A 373 -1.46 -30.53 -35.51
C ILE A 373 -1.84 -31.52 -34.42
N SER A 374 -2.08 -31.02 -33.21
CA SER A 374 -2.57 -31.82 -32.09
C SER A 374 -4.08 -31.99 -32.18
N VAL A 375 -4.54 -33.23 -32.08
CA VAL A 375 -5.95 -33.62 -32.16
C VAL A 375 -6.30 -34.50 -30.97
N GLN A 376 -7.42 -34.19 -30.32
CA GLN A 376 -7.96 -34.96 -29.20
C GLN A 376 -9.32 -35.55 -29.58
N ARG A 377 -9.47 -36.87 -29.49
CA ARG A 377 -10.77 -37.56 -29.55
C ARG A 377 -11.18 -37.96 -28.14
N ALA A 378 -12.35 -37.52 -27.68
CA ALA A 378 -13.01 -38.04 -26.49
C ALA A 378 -14.25 -38.85 -26.92
N THR A 379 -14.37 -40.07 -26.40
CA THR A 379 -15.47 -41.00 -26.74
C THR A 379 -16.30 -41.32 -25.50
N TYR A 380 -17.62 -41.29 -25.64
CA TYR A 380 -18.58 -41.53 -24.58
C TYR A 380 -19.71 -42.47 -25.06
N TYR A 381 -20.26 -43.27 -24.14
CA TYR A 381 -21.54 -43.96 -24.34
C TYR A 381 -22.54 -43.51 -23.27
N HIS A 382 -23.84 -43.55 -23.59
CA HIS A 382 -24.87 -43.16 -22.63
C HIS A 382 -25.03 -44.26 -21.55
N LYS A 383 -25.21 -43.87 -20.28
CA LYS A 383 -25.13 -44.80 -19.14
C LYS A 383 -26.21 -45.88 -19.18
N GLU A 384 -27.42 -45.51 -19.61
CA GLU A 384 -28.60 -46.37 -19.70
C GLU A 384 -28.67 -47.06 -21.07
N HIS A 385 -28.52 -46.29 -22.15
CA HIS A 385 -28.54 -46.75 -23.55
C HIS A 385 -27.10 -46.89 -24.07
N LYS A 386 -26.50 -48.07 -23.85
CA LYS A 386 -25.05 -48.30 -24.11
C LYS A 386 -24.67 -48.33 -25.59
N ASP A 387 -25.66 -48.57 -26.43
CA ASP A 387 -25.62 -48.53 -27.89
C ASP A 387 -25.61 -47.10 -28.45
N PHE A 388 -25.98 -46.10 -27.64
CA PHE A 388 -25.95 -44.69 -28.02
C PHE A 388 -24.63 -44.02 -27.60
N HIS A 389 -23.91 -43.48 -28.58
CA HIS A 389 -22.56 -42.95 -28.43
C HIS A 389 -22.47 -41.47 -28.77
N LYS A 390 -21.52 -40.80 -28.13
CA LYS A 390 -21.06 -39.45 -28.46
C LYS A 390 -19.55 -39.42 -28.66
N VAL A 391 -19.12 -38.80 -29.74
CA VAL A 391 -17.71 -38.54 -30.05
C VAL A 391 -17.50 -37.03 -30.15
N VAL A 392 -16.46 -36.54 -29.50
CA VAL A 392 -15.99 -35.15 -29.61
C VAL A 392 -14.56 -35.16 -30.13
N VAL A 393 -14.30 -34.48 -31.24
CA VAL A 393 -12.96 -34.29 -31.82
C VAL A 393 -12.59 -32.81 -31.81
N THR A 394 -11.54 -32.48 -31.07
CA THR A 394 -11.00 -31.12 -30.92
C THR A 394 -9.64 -31.03 -31.58
N VAL A 395 -9.40 -29.96 -32.34
CA VAL A 395 -8.11 -29.66 -32.98
C VAL A 395 -7.52 -28.41 -32.33
N SER A 396 -6.34 -28.49 -31.72
CA SER A 396 -5.86 -27.45 -30.78
C SER A 396 -5.64 -26.05 -31.38
N THR A 397 -5.54 -25.93 -32.70
CA THR A 397 -5.27 -24.67 -33.42
C THR A 397 -6.50 -24.11 -34.15
N PHE A 398 -7.67 -24.74 -34.04
CA PHE A 398 -8.89 -24.32 -34.76
C PHE A 398 -10.06 -24.09 -33.78
N PRO A 399 -10.84 -23.01 -33.94
CA PRO A 399 -12.00 -22.73 -33.09
C PRO A 399 -13.23 -23.60 -33.40
N VAL A 400 -13.08 -24.74 -34.09
CA VAL A 400 -14.18 -25.62 -34.49
C VAL A 400 -13.97 -27.03 -33.92
N VAL A 401 -15.03 -27.58 -33.35
CA VAL A 401 -15.09 -28.96 -32.83
C VAL A 401 -16.05 -29.80 -33.66
N PHE A 402 -15.64 -31.02 -34.00
CA PHE A 402 -16.52 -32.02 -34.60
C PHE A 402 -17.21 -32.83 -33.49
N LEU A 403 -18.53 -32.89 -33.54
CA LEU A 403 -19.39 -33.61 -32.59
C LEU A 403 -20.24 -34.61 -33.37
N GLN A 404 -20.17 -35.89 -33.00
CA GLN A 404 -21.00 -36.96 -33.58
C GLN A 404 -21.84 -37.63 -32.49
N TYR A 405 -23.10 -37.86 -32.80
CA TYR A 405 -23.98 -38.83 -32.13
C TYR A 405 -24.22 -40.00 -33.08
N TYR A 406 -24.14 -41.24 -32.56
CA TYR A 406 -24.51 -42.42 -33.35
C TYR A 406 -25.02 -43.56 -32.46
N PHE A 407 -25.82 -44.45 -33.05
CA PHE A 407 -26.30 -45.70 -32.46
C PHE A 407 -25.54 -46.89 -33.07
N ASP A 408 -25.25 -47.92 -32.27
CA ASP A 408 -24.78 -49.22 -32.78
C ASP A 408 -25.91 -50.02 -33.49
N GLY A 409 -27.18 -49.69 -33.18
CA GLY A 409 -28.38 -50.32 -33.71
C GLY A 409 -29.32 -49.34 -34.42
N GLN A 410 -30.63 -49.57 -34.34
CA GLN A 410 -31.64 -48.64 -34.84
C GLN A 410 -31.73 -47.40 -33.95
N GLU A 411 -32.00 -46.25 -34.56
CA GLU A 411 -32.23 -45.00 -33.85
C GLU A 411 -33.50 -45.08 -32.99
N HIS A 412 -33.43 -44.61 -31.75
CA HIS A 412 -34.57 -44.54 -30.85
C HIS A 412 -34.45 -43.33 -29.92
N LEU A 413 -35.54 -42.98 -29.24
CA LEU A 413 -35.53 -41.89 -28.27
C LEU A 413 -34.62 -42.20 -27.08
N VAL A 414 -33.73 -41.27 -26.76
CA VAL A 414 -32.91 -41.22 -25.54
C VAL A 414 -33.27 -39.93 -24.81
N ILE A 415 -33.73 -40.08 -23.58
CA ILE A 415 -34.07 -38.97 -22.68
C ILE A 415 -33.51 -39.26 -21.29
N PRO A 416 -33.10 -38.24 -20.51
CA PRO A 416 -32.58 -38.46 -19.16
C PRO A 416 -33.69 -38.98 -18.23
N THR A 417 -33.49 -40.17 -17.64
CA THR A 417 -34.44 -40.72 -16.64
C THR A 417 -33.85 -40.74 -15.23
N GLU A 418 -32.57 -41.07 -15.05
CA GLU A 418 -31.98 -41.19 -13.70
C GLU A 418 -31.69 -39.84 -12.99
N PRO A 419 -31.93 -39.74 -11.66
CA PRO A 419 -31.48 -38.63 -10.82
C PRO A 419 -29.97 -38.67 -10.56
N HIS A 420 -29.39 -37.60 -10.01
CA HIS A 420 -27.95 -37.58 -9.66
C HIS A 420 -27.63 -38.63 -8.58
N GLY A 421 -26.47 -39.30 -8.67
CA GLY A 421 -26.15 -40.50 -7.87
C GLY A 421 -26.07 -40.31 -6.34
N ASN A 422 -26.06 -39.07 -5.85
CA ASN A 422 -26.02 -38.74 -4.42
C ASN A 422 -27.40 -38.24 -3.89
N THR A 423 -28.48 -38.41 -4.66
CA THR A 423 -29.81 -37.88 -4.32
C THR A 423 -30.59 -38.89 -3.47
N LYS A 424 -31.05 -38.47 -2.27
CA LYS A 424 -31.83 -39.30 -1.34
C LYS A 424 -33.35 -39.07 -1.38
N GLY A 425 -33.83 -38.12 -2.20
CA GLY A 425 -35.23 -37.70 -2.29
C GLY A 425 -35.85 -37.94 -3.69
N PRO A 426 -37.04 -37.36 -3.98
CA PRO A 426 -37.77 -37.59 -5.23
C PRO A 426 -36.94 -37.23 -6.47
N LYS A 427 -37.08 -38.08 -7.49
CA LYS A 427 -36.06 -38.31 -8.52
C LYS A 427 -36.29 -37.45 -9.77
N THR A 428 -35.95 -36.16 -9.71
CA THR A 428 -35.82 -35.38 -10.96
C THR A 428 -34.63 -35.87 -11.78
N PRO A 429 -34.76 -36.02 -13.12
CA PRO A 429 -33.65 -36.45 -13.97
C PRO A 429 -32.43 -35.54 -13.88
N PHE A 430 -31.24 -36.12 -13.94
CA PHE A 430 -30.00 -35.35 -13.88
C PHE A 430 -29.72 -34.63 -15.19
N ILE A 431 -30.13 -33.35 -15.26
CA ILE A 431 -29.68 -32.42 -16.28
C ILE A 431 -28.41 -31.70 -15.79
N ARG A 432 -27.35 -31.70 -16.60
CA ARG A 432 -26.09 -31.02 -16.29
C ARG A 432 -26.18 -29.53 -16.65
N THR A 433 -26.14 -28.67 -15.62
CA THR A 433 -25.93 -27.22 -15.78
C THR A 433 -24.64 -26.94 -16.56
N LYS A 434 -24.68 -26.01 -17.52
CA LYS A 434 -23.49 -25.61 -18.28
C LYS A 434 -22.40 -25.00 -17.36
N PRO A 435 -21.11 -25.33 -17.57
CA PRO A 435 -19.99 -24.67 -16.93
C PRO A 435 -20.06 -23.14 -16.95
N SER A 436 -20.39 -22.52 -18.09
CA SER A 436 -20.56 -21.06 -18.20
C SER A 436 -21.55 -20.46 -17.19
N VAL A 437 -22.68 -21.14 -16.96
CA VAL A 437 -23.70 -20.77 -15.95
C VAL A 437 -23.16 -20.94 -14.52
N VAL A 438 -22.37 -21.98 -14.27
CA VAL A 438 -21.71 -22.18 -12.96
C VAL A 438 -20.69 -21.07 -12.69
N ASP A 439 -19.99 -20.58 -13.70
CA ASP A 439 -19.03 -19.49 -13.56
C ASP A 439 -19.74 -18.13 -13.40
N LYS A 440 -20.88 -17.89 -14.07
CA LYS A 440 -21.79 -16.76 -13.77
C LYS A 440 -22.30 -16.79 -12.32
N ILE A 441 -22.66 -17.96 -11.80
CA ILE A 441 -23.08 -18.11 -10.39
C ILE A 441 -21.96 -17.70 -9.42
N ARG A 442 -20.71 -18.11 -9.70
CA ARG A 442 -19.53 -17.81 -8.86
C ARG A 442 -19.10 -16.34 -8.91
N SER A 443 -19.17 -15.71 -10.07
CA SER A 443 -18.74 -14.32 -10.28
C SER A 443 -19.79 -13.29 -9.85
N SER A 444 -21.07 -13.67 -9.80
CA SER A 444 -22.17 -12.79 -9.41
C SER A 444 -22.03 -12.28 -7.97
N LYS A 445 -22.04 -10.95 -7.80
CA LYS A 445 -22.10 -10.26 -6.50
C LYS A 445 -23.51 -10.13 -5.92
N ALA A 446 -24.55 -10.44 -6.72
CA ALA A 446 -25.94 -10.24 -6.32
C ALA A 446 -26.43 -11.29 -5.29
N THR A 447 -27.59 -11.06 -4.66
CA THR A 447 -28.20 -12.07 -3.77
C THR A 447 -28.52 -13.36 -4.54
N PRO A 448 -28.65 -14.54 -3.88
CA PRO A 448 -28.99 -15.78 -4.58
C PRO A 448 -30.33 -15.76 -5.33
N LYS A 449 -31.33 -15.00 -4.84
CA LYS A 449 -32.59 -14.74 -5.56
C LYS A 449 -32.34 -13.93 -6.83
N GLN A 450 -31.64 -12.79 -6.71
CA GLN A 450 -31.36 -11.93 -7.86
C GLN A 450 -30.44 -12.59 -8.89
N THR A 451 -29.46 -13.38 -8.44
CA THR A 451 -28.57 -14.18 -9.31
C THR A 451 -29.37 -15.19 -10.14
N GLN A 452 -30.43 -15.77 -9.57
CA GLN A 452 -31.30 -16.70 -10.30
C GLN A 452 -32.08 -15.98 -11.40
N ILE A 453 -32.62 -14.80 -11.08
CA ILE A 453 -33.40 -13.95 -12.02
C ILE A 453 -32.50 -13.46 -13.15
N ASN A 454 -31.39 -12.78 -12.84
CA ASN A 454 -30.46 -12.26 -13.85
C ASN A 454 -29.99 -13.35 -14.84
N ILE A 455 -29.63 -14.55 -14.36
CA ILE A 455 -29.18 -15.63 -15.24
C ILE A 455 -30.34 -16.17 -16.11
N TYR A 456 -31.57 -16.14 -15.62
CA TYR A 456 -32.76 -16.53 -16.38
C TYR A 456 -33.10 -15.50 -17.48
N ASP A 457 -33.01 -14.21 -17.16
CA ASP A 457 -33.25 -13.12 -18.11
C ASP A 457 -32.14 -13.09 -19.18
N GLU A 458 -30.87 -13.21 -18.78
CA GLU A 458 -29.71 -13.37 -19.68
C GLU A 458 -29.78 -14.63 -20.56
N ALA A 459 -30.54 -15.66 -20.14
CA ALA A 459 -30.78 -16.86 -20.94
C ALA A 459 -31.92 -16.69 -21.96
N GLY A 460 -32.56 -15.52 -22.02
CA GLY A 460 -33.66 -15.21 -22.94
C GLY A 460 -35.07 -15.41 -22.34
N GLY A 461 -35.18 -15.63 -21.03
CA GLY A 461 -36.45 -15.83 -20.33
C GLY A 461 -37.23 -17.05 -20.85
N PHE A 462 -38.56 -17.04 -20.67
CA PHE A 462 -39.42 -18.17 -21.04
C PHE A 462 -39.42 -18.47 -22.55
N LEU A 463 -39.41 -17.42 -23.38
CA LEU A 463 -39.62 -17.54 -24.83
C LEU A 463 -38.36 -17.94 -25.61
N ASN A 464 -37.18 -17.44 -25.21
CA ASN A 464 -35.95 -17.59 -26.00
C ASN A 464 -34.89 -18.51 -25.36
N MET A 465 -35.16 -19.10 -24.19
CA MET A 465 -34.23 -20.02 -23.53
C MET A 465 -34.09 -21.35 -24.27
N LEU A 466 -32.90 -21.59 -24.83
CA LEU A 466 -32.53 -22.80 -25.59
C LEU A 466 -32.56 -24.13 -24.79
N GLY A 467 -32.73 -24.09 -23.46
CA GLY A 467 -32.89 -25.30 -22.64
C GLY A 467 -32.60 -25.11 -21.14
N PRO A 468 -33.01 -26.06 -20.29
CA PRO A 468 -32.87 -25.97 -18.82
C PRO A 468 -31.41 -26.04 -18.32
N ASN A 469 -30.45 -26.40 -19.17
CA ASN A 469 -29.02 -26.36 -18.86
C ASN A 469 -28.39 -24.96 -18.92
N TYR A 470 -29.10 -23.96 -19.47
CA TYR A 470 -28.69 -22.56 -19.51
C TYR A 470 -28.98 -21.79 -18.20
N ILE A 471 -29.68 -22.40 -17.24
CA ILE A 471 -30.05 -21.80 -15.96
C ILE A 471 -29.61 -22.65 -14.75
N PRO A 472 -29.56 -22.09 -13.53
CA PRO A 472 -29.30 -22.85 -12.31
C PRO A 472 -30.45 -23.83 -12.03
N ARG A 473 -30.16 -25.10 -11.70
CA ARG A 473 -31.20 -26.12 -11.46
C ARG A 473 -32.14 -25.76 -10.31
N ASN A 474 -31.62 -25.08 -9.29
CA ASN A 474 -32.35 -24.56 -8.16
C ASN A 474 -31.51 -23.52 -7.39
N ARG A 475 -32.15 -22.79 -6.48
CA ARG A 475 -31.46 -21.79 -5.64
C ARG A 475 -30.41 -22.42 -4.72
N HIS A 476 -30.57 -23.68 -4.31
CA HIS A 476 -29.58 -24.41 -3.50
C HIS A 476 -28.25 -24.62 -4.25
N GLN A 477 -28.28 -24.85 -5.57
CA GLN A 477 -27.06 -24.86 -6.39
C GLN A 477 -26.32 -23.51 -6.33
N ILE A 478 -27.04 -22.39 -6.29
CA ILE A 478 -26.45 -21.05 -6.20
C ILE A 478 -25.76 -20.88 -4.84
N TYR A 479 -26.44 -21.19 -3.73
CA TYR A 479 -25.84 -21.17 -2.39
C TYR A 479 -24.54 -22.00 -2.34
N ASN A 480 -24.58 -23.26 -2.79
CA ASN A 480 -23.43 -24.17 -2.73
C ASN A 480 -22.22 -23.78 -3.61
N HIS A 481 -22.40 -22.86 -4.55
CA HIS A 481 -21.32 -22.31 -5.38
C HIS A 481 -20.88 -20.91 -4.96
N LYS A 482 -21.68 -20.18 -4.16
CA LYS A 482 -21.31 -18.90 -3.54
C LYS A 482 -20.69 -19.06 -2.15
N SER A 483 -21.03 -20.11 -1.40
CA SER A 483 -20.36 -20.42 -0.13
C SER A 483 -18.88 -20.75 -0.37
N PRO A 484 -17.93 -20.09 0.33
CA PRO A 484 -16.52 -20.44 0.24
C PRO A 484 -16.32 -21.89 0.72
N LYS A 485 -15.58 -22.67 -0.07
CA LYS A 485 -15.20 -24.06 0.27
C LYS A 485 -13.81 -24.16 0.90
N THR A 486 -13.09 -23.05 0.96
CA THR A 486 -11.73 -22.94 1.48
C THR A 486 -11.80 -22.48 2.94
N ASP A 487 -10.96 -23.04 3.78
CA ASP A 487 -10.78 -22.61 5.17
C ASP A 487 -10.26 -21.15 5.22
N GLU A 488 -10.79 -20.34 6.15
CA GLU A 488 -10.45 -18.91 6.27
C GLU A 488 -8.97 -18.66 6.58
N ILE A 489 -8.33 -19.56 7.33
CA ILE A 489 -6.90 -19.49 7.67
C ILE A 489 -6.07 -19.83 6.43
N VAL A 490 -6.46 -20.87 5.69
CA VAL A 490 -5.78 -21.25 4.43
C VAL A 490 -5.87 -20.11 3.41
N GLU A 491 -7.03 -19.44 3.30
CA GLU A 491 -7.18 -18.28 2.42
C GLU A 491 -6.27 -17.11 2.85
N LEU A 492 -6.12 -16.85 4.15
CA LEU A 492 -5.22 -15.81 4.66
C LEU A 492 -3.74 -16.17 4.50
N MET A 493 -3.35 -17.45 4.66
CA MET A 493 -2.01 -17.93 4.35
C MET A 493 -1.68 -17.76 2.85
N ASP A 494 -2.64 -18.05 1.96
CA ASP A 494 -2.48 -17.81 0.52
C ASP A 494 -2.35 -16.31 0.19
N VAL A 495 -3.09 -15.44 0.87
CA VAL A 495 -2.95 -13.98 0.74
C VAL A 495 -1.57 -13.54 1.23
N GLN A 496 -1.15 -13.93 2.44
CA GLN A 496 0.17 -13.64 3.01
C GLN A 496 1.31 -14.12 2.10
N LYS A 497 1.18 -15.31 1.49
CA LYS A 497 2.18 -15.90 0.58
C LYS A 497 2.26 -15.18 -0.77
N LYS A 498 1.15 -14.65 -1.28
CA LYS A 498 1.13 -13.80 -2.49
C LYS A 498 1.73 -12.43 -2.18
N GLU A 499 1.29 -11.82 -1.08
CA GLU A 499 1.76 -10.52 -0.59
C GLU A 499 3.26 -10.52 -0.23
N GLY A 500 3.79 -11.60 0.35
CA GLY A 500 5.19 -11.73 0.74
C GLY A 500 6.20 -11.66 -0.42
N ARG A 501 5.73 -11.62 -1.67
CA ARG A 501 6.54 -11.42 -2.88
C ARG A 501 6.53 -9.97 -3.37
N THR A 502 5.80 -9.08 -2.70
CA THR A 502 5.60 -7.69 -3.11
C THR A 502 5.89 -6.71 -1.97
N SER A 503 6.10 -5.44 -2.31
CA SER A 503 6.22 -4.36 -1.32
C SER A 503 4.90 -4.03 -0.59
N ALA A 504 3.76 -4.57 -1.07
CA ALA A 504 2.41 -4.30 -0.57
C ALA A 504 1.95 -5.22 0.58
N ARG A 505 2.88 -6.00 1.16
CA ARG A 505 2.65 -6.88 2.31
C ARG A 505 2.02 -6.13 3.49
N PHE A 506 0.82 -6.55 3.87
CA PHE A 506 0.08 -6.05 5.03
C PHE A 506 -0.13 -7.15 6.05
N ILE A 507 -0.39 -8.39 5.63
CA ILE A 507 -0.32 -9.55 6.55
C ILE A 507 1.15 -9.83 6.79
N ARG A 508 1.62 -9.49 7.99
CA ARG A 508 3.02 -9.62 8.39
C ARG A 508 3.22 -11.01 8.95
N GLU A 509 2.65 -11.28 10.11
CA GLU A 509 2.78 -12.55 10.82
C GLU A 509 1.41 -13.21 10.98
N LEU A 510 1.38 -14.54 10.87
CA LEU A 510 0.21 -15.36 11.08
C LEU A 510 0.66 -16.58 11.89
N GLN A 511 0.27 -16.61 13.16
CA GLN A 511 0.56 -17.65 14.12
C GLN A 511 -0.74 -18.34 14.52
N LEU A 512 -0.70 -19.68 14.67
CA LEU A 512 -1.86 -20.50 15.03
C LEU A 512 -1.78 -21.15 16.41
N VAL A 513 -0.57 -21.25 16.96
CA VAL A 513 -0.23 -22.01 18.18
C VAL A 513 0.78 -21.16 18.99
N PRO A 514 0.63 -21.03 20.32
CA PRO A 514 -0.45 -21.58 21.16
C PRO A 514 -1.80 -20.92 20.91
N GLU A 515 -1.81 -19.72 20.30
CA GLU A 515 -3.01 -18.95 20.01
C GLU A 515 -3.02 -18.49 18.55
N LEU A 516 -4.23 -18.26 17.99
CA LEU A 516 -4.39 -17.58 16.72
C LEU A 516 -4.04 -16.08 16.90
N SER A 517 -3.04 -15.62 16.17
CA SER A 517 -2.59 -14.23 16.16
C SER A 517 -2.19 -13.82 14.74
N VAL A 518 -2.80 -12.75 14.22
CA VAL A 518 -2.49 -12.17 12.91
C VAL A 518 -2.03 -10.74 13.11
N PHE A 519 -0.74 -10.49 12.88
CA PHE A 519 -0.16 -9.15 12.92
C PHE A 519 -0.28 -8.50 11.54
N VAL A 520 -0.91 -7.32 11.48
CA VAL A 520 -1.14 -6.60 10.24
C VAL A 520 -0.55 -5.19 10.30
N SER A 521 0.26 -4.85 9.30
CA SER A 521 0.87 -3.54 9.16
C SER A 521 1.46 -3.33 7.76
N SER A 522 1.29 -2.12 7.23
CA SER A 522 2.04 -1.66 6.06
C SER A 522 3.48 -1.27 6.44
N SER A 523 4.41 -1.33 5.48
CA SER A 523 5.79 -0.86 5.71
C SER A 523 5.84 0.60 6.12
N GLN A 524 4.87 1.42 5.68
CA GLN A 524 4.80 2.83 6.01
C GLN A 524 4.33 3.05 7.46
N GLN A 525 3.36 2.29 7.97
CA GLN A 525 2.94 2.38 9.37
C GLN A 525 4.09 2.10 10.35
N LEU A 526 4.94 1.10 10.07
CA LEU A 526 6.11 0.79 10.91
C LEU A 526 7.16 1.91 10.87
N LYS A 527 7.45 2.45 9.67
CA LYS A 527 8.31 3.63 9.50
C LYS A 527 7.74 4.88 10.17
N ASP A 528 6.43 5.08 10.15
CA ASP A 528 5.78 6.23 10.75
C ASP A 528 5.78 6.13 12.28
N VAL A 529 5.69 4.93 12.86
CA VAL A 529 5.94 4.71 14.30
C VAL A 529 7.38 5.09 14.66
N GLU A 530 8.39 4.75 13.85
CA GLU A 530 9.76 5.26 14.06
C GLU A 530 9.79 6.80 13.98
N ARG A 531 9.37 7.38 12.85
CA ARG A 531 9.43 8.82 12.58
C ARG A 531 8.68 9.67 13.61
N PHE A 532 7.57 9.18 14.14
CA PHE A 532 6.67 9.94 15.00
C PHE A 532 6.69 9.53 16.48
N CYS A 533 7.19 8.35 16.86
CA CYS A 533 7.15 7.88 18.25
C CYS A 533 8.54 7.61 18.88
N THR A 534 9.64 7.56 18.11
CA THR A 534 10.99 7.22 18.63
C THR A 534 12.00 8.38 18.60
N LYS A 535 11.70 9.47 17.90
CA LYS A 535 12.61 10.63 17.74
C LYS A 535 12.49 11.61 18.92
N THR A 536 13.58 11.81 19.67
CA THR A 536 13.63 12.60 20.91
C THR A 536 13.26 14.08 20.78
N MET A 537 13.44 14.69 19.58
CA MET A 537 13.19 16.11 19.36
C MET A 537 11.70 16.48 19.23
N LYS A 538 10.86 15.59 18.71
CA LYS A 538 9.40 15.77 18.58
C LYS A 538 8.73 14.42 18.33
N PHE A 539 7.94 13.94 19.29
CA PHE A 539 7.23 12.66 19.18
C PHE A 539 5.77 12.75 19.69
N CYS A 540 4.91 11.87 19.19
CA CYS A 540 3.57 11.65 19.73
C CYS A 540 3.53 10.40 20.63
N VAL A 541 2.48 10.30 21.44
CA VAL A 541 2.16 9.08 22.19
C VAL A 541 1.77 7.97 21.21
N PHE A 542 2.34 6.79 21.39
CA PHE A 542 1.90 5.56 20.75
C PHE A 542 0.75 4.95 21.56
N GLY A 543 -0.49 5.20 21.14
CA GLY A 543 -1.69 4.77 21.87
C GLY A 543 -2.06 3.33 21.53
N VAL A 544 -2.26 2.45 22.51
CA VAL A 544 -2.60 1.03 22.34
C VAL A 544 -3.92 0.72 23.03
N ASP A 545 -4.88 0.12 22.32
CA ASP A 545 -6.22 -0.16 22.84
C ASP A 545 -6.81 -1.44 22.23
N ALA A 546 -7.53 -2.23 23.04
CA ALA A 546 -8.05 -3.54 22.65
C ALA A 546 -9.57 -3.52 22.51
N THR A 547 -10.06 -3.51 21.26
CA THR A 547 -11.51 -3.51 21.01
C THR A 547 -12.09 -4.92 20.95
N TYR A 548 -13.13 -5.16 21.76
CA TYR A 548 -14.07 -6.26 21.60
C TYR A 548 -15.04 -5.97 20.43
N ASN A 549 -15.65 -7.02 19.86
CA ASN A 549 -16.72 -7.02 18.84
C ASN A 549 -16.31 -6.97 17.34
N MET A 550 -15.11 -7.43 16.94
CA MET A 550 -14.80 -7.68 15.51
C MET A 550 -15.13 -9.15 15.16
N GLY A 551 -16.42 -9.51 15.22
CA GLY A 551 -16.91 -10.87 14.95
C GLY A 551 -16.64 -11.85 16.09
N LYS A 552 -15.61 -12.70 15.94
CA LYS A 552 -15.12 -13.62 16.99
C LYS A 552 -13.74 -13.21 17.54
N PHE A 553 -13.14 -12.15 17.01
CA PHE A 553 -11.76 -11.79 17.27
C PHE A 553 -11.65 -10.49 18.06
N LEU A 554 -10.60 -10.41 18.86
CA LEU A 554 -10.08 -9.20 19.46
C LEU A 554 -9.22 -8.47 18.43
N VAL A 555 -9.28 -7.14 18.45
CA VAL A 555 -8.32 -6.32 17.72
C VAL A 555 -7.66 -5.36 18.70
N THR A 556 -6.36 -5.58 18.93
CA THR A 556 -5.52 -4.57 19.59
C THR A 556 -5.00 -3.62 18.52
N ALA A 557 -5.66 -2.48 18.40
CA ALA A 557 -5.35 -1.43 17.44
C ALA A 557 -4.43 -0.40 18.10
N THR A 558 -3.36 -0.05 17.40
CA THR A 558 -2.47 1.04 17.83
C THR A 558 -2.77 2.31 17.05
N THR A 559 -2.43 3.46 17.62
CA THR A 559 -2.57 4.76 16.97
C THR A 559 -1.35 5.65 17.22
N TYR A 560 -1.10 6.53 16.25
CA TYR A 560 -0.10 7.59 16.34
C TYR A 560 -0.67 8.87 15.69
N ARG A 561 0.02 10.00 15.83
CA ARG A 561 -0.36 11.26 15.17
C ARG A 561 0.62 11.63 14.07
N HIS A 562 0.13 11.98 12.89
CA HIS A 562 1.01 12.33 11.77
C HIS A 562 1.59 13.75 11.96
N LEU A 563 2.84 13.84 12.45
CA LEU A 563 3.42 15.10 12.98
C LEU A 563 3.75 16.18 11.93
N MET A 564 3.52 15.91 10.64
CA MET A 564 3.76 16.83 9.52
C MET A 564 2.49 17.52 8.98
N PHE A 565 1.29 17.02 9.34
CA PHE A 565 0.00 17.56 8.91
C PHE A 565 -0.80 18.12 10.09
N LEU A 566 -1.75 19.00 9.79
CA LEU A 566 -2.80 19.48 10.70
C LEU A 566 -4.16 19.33 10.03
N THR A 567 -5.20 19.00 10.80
CA THR A 567 -6.60 19.07 10.37
C THR A 567 -7.08 20.52 10.29
N LYS A 568 -8.34 20.74 9.87
CA LYS A 568 -8.97 22.07 9.80
C LYS A 568 -9.02 22.76 11.19
N GLU A 569 -9.06 21.97 12.26
CA GLU A 569 -9.09 22.39 13.67
C GLU A 569 -7.68 22.65 14.24
N GLY A 570 -6.63 22.57 13.43
CA GLY A 570 -5.25 22.85 13.85
C GLY A 570 -4.60 21.78 14.73
N VAL A 571 -5.10 20.54 14.72
CA VAL A 571 -4.53 19.41 15.46
C VAL A 571 -3.92 18.37 14.53
N HIS A 572 -2.90 17.64 14.98
CA HIS A 572 -2.31 16.55 14.19
C HIS A 572 -3.32 15.40 14.02
N PRO A 573 -3.57 14.90 12.78
CA PRO A 573 -4.52 13.83 12.53
C PRO A 573 -4.06 12.51 13.17
N VAL A 574 -5.04 11.68 13.55
CA VAL A 574 -4.83 10.34 14.13
C VAL A 574 -4.77 9.30 13.02
N MET A 575 -3.75 8.48 13.05
CA MET A 575 -3.51 7.38 12.10
C MET A 575 -3.67 6.03 12.81
N LEU A 576 -4.18 5.03 12.09
CA LEU A 576 -4.11 3.63 12.49
C LEU A 576 -2.65 3.16 12.39
N GLY A 577 -2.14 2.55 13.45
CA GLY A 577 -0.81 1.93 13.49
C GLY A 577 -0.84 0.41 13.26
N PRO A 578 0.31 -0.26 13.42
CA PRO A 578 0.40 -1.72 13.40
C PRO A 578 -0.64 -2.34 14.36
N SER A 579 -1.38 -3.35 13.91
CA SER A 579 -2.50 -3.90 14.66
C SER A 579 -2.40 -5.42 14.79
N LEU A 580 -2.88 -5.95 15.90
CA LEU A 580 -2.94 -7.40 16.17
C LEU A 580 -4.40 -7.86 16.18
N VAL A 581 -4.71 -8.90 15.42
CA VAL A 581 -5.98 -9.64 15.49
C VAL A 581 -5.72 -10.94 16.24
N HIS A 582 -6.42 -11.19 17.34
CA HIS A 582 -6.17 -12.32 18.25
C HIS A 582 -7.47 -12.80 18.92
N SER A 583 -7.38 -13.73 19.87
CA SER A 583 -8.54 -14.39 20.50
C SER A 583 -8.54 -14.37 22.04
N GLY A 584 -7.39 -14.19 22.69
CA GLY A 584 -7.23 -14.05 24.15
C GLY A 584 -6.88 -12.63 24.59
N LYS A 585 -7.16 -12.31 25.87
CA LYS A 585 -6.75 -11.07 26.55
C LYS A 585 -5.65 -11.32 27.60
N SER A 586 -4.85 -12.37 27.44
CA SER A 586 -3.77 -12.63 28.39
C SER A 586 -2.58 -11.73 28.11
N GLU A 587 -1.64 -11.68 29.06
CA GLU A 587 -0.39 -10.94 28.89
C GLU A 587 0.38 -11.48 27.67
N GLU A 588 0.44 -12.80 27.52
CA GLU A 588 1.04 -13.50 26.37
C GLU A 588 0.34 -13.15 25.05
N SER A 589 -1.01 -13.05 25.02
CA SER A 589 -1.75 -12.61 23.84
C SER A 589 -1.31 -11.21 23.39
N TYR A 590 -1.14 -10.27 24.33
CA TYR A 590 -0.75 -8.90 24.02
C TYR A 590 0.75 -8.75 23.70
N GLN A 591 1.63 -9.58 24.28
CA GLN A 591 3.09 -9.55 24.03
C GLN A 591 3.42 -9.77 22.54
N MET A 592 2.55 -10.48 21.80
CA MET A 592 2.69 -10.71 20.36
C MET A 592 2.77 -9.40 19.56
N LEU A 593 2.05 -8.34 19.96
CA LEU A 593 2.02 -7.07 19.24
C LEU A 593 3.39 -6.37 19.20
N PRO A 594 4.01 -5.97 20.34
CA PRO A 594 5.32 -5.32 20.31
C PRO A 594 6.42 -6.29 19.84
N MET A 595 6.32 -7.59 20.12
CA MET A 595 7.27 -8.58 19.61
C MET A 595 7.31 -8.58 18.07
N PHE A 596 6.14 -8.65 17.41
CA PHE A 596 6.08 -8.64 15.95
C PHE A 596 6.41 -7.28 15.33
N MET A 597 6.09 -6.17 16.00
CA MET A 597 6.56 -4.84 15.58
C MET A 597 8.10 -4.79 15.52
N ILE A 598 8.77 -5.20 16.59
CA ILE A 598 10.25 -5.20 16.68
C ILE A 598 10.86 -6.21 15.69
N LYS A 599 10.21 -7.36 15.47
CA LYS A 599 10.64 -8.37 14.47
C LYS A 599 10.63 -7.81 13.04
N GLU A 600 9.57 -7.09 12.65
CA GLU A 600 9.40 -6.56 11.29
C GLU A 600 10.08 -5.19 11.08
N HIS A 601 10.23 -4.37 12.13
CA HIS A 601 10.96 -3.10 12.09
C HIS A 601 11.60 -2.77 13.43
N GLN A 602 12.84 -3.23 13.64
CA GLN A 602 13.55 -3.13 14.92
C GLN A 602 13.54 -1.73 15.58
N PRO A 603 13.64 -0.60 14.86
CA PRO A 603 13.57 0.74 15.47
C PRO A 603 12.29 1.04 16.27
N THR A 604 11.18 0.30 16.08
CA THR A 604 9.98 0.48 16.94
C THR A 604 10.20 0.08 18.39
N LYS A 605 11.32 -0.55 18.74
CA LYS A 605 11.71 -0.83 20.13
C LYS A 605 11.89 0.47 20.94
N ASP A 606 12.32 1.54 20.28
CA ASP A 606 12.72 2.81 20.92
C ASP A 606 11.56 3.81 21.02
N VAL A 607 10.32 3.33 21.10
CA VAL A 607 9.13 4.17 21.34
C VAL A 607 9.29 4.89 22.69
N ILE A 608 9.17 6.22 22.69
CA ILE A 608 9.45 7.05 23.88
C ILE A 608 8.28 7.05 24.87
N VAL A 609 7.03 7.12 24.38
CA VAL A 609 5.83 7.12 25.23
C VAL A 609 4.75 6.20 24.66
N ARG A 610 4.23 5.31 25.51
CA ARG A 610 3.10 4.40 25.23
C ARG A 610 1.86 4.81 26.02
N GLY A 611 0.70 4.87 25.37
CA GLY A 611 -0.56 5.32 25.96
C GLY A 611 -1.60 4.21 26.08
N ASN A 612 -2.15 3.95 27.28
CA ASN A 612 -3.16 2.89 27.49
C ASN A 612 -4.29 3.29 28.48
N ASP A 613 -5.27 2.41 28.62
CA ASP A 613 -6.48 2.58 29.43
C ASP A 613 -6.38 2.06 30.88
N SER A 614 -5.20 1.55 31.26
CA SER A 614 -4.84 0.86 32.52
C SER A 614 -5.11 -0.66 32.62
N GLU A 615 -5.45 -1.38 31.54
CA GLU A 615 -5.56 -2.86 31.56
C GLU A 615 -4.19 -3.54 31.88
N THR A 616 -4.05 -4.13 33.08
CA THR A 616 -2.75 -4.66 33.60
C THR A 616 -2.03 -5.61 32.65
N ALA A 617 -2.74 -6.57 32.03
CA ALA A 617 -2.15 -7.52 31.10
C ALA A 617 -1.50 -6.82 29.89
N LEU A 618 -2.14 -5.78 29.36
CA LEU A 618 -1.60 -4.96 28.28
C LEU A 618 -0.42 -4.10 28.73
N ARG A 619 -0.47 -3.55 29.96
CA ARG A 619 0.63 -2.76 30.56
C ARG A 619 1.91 -3.59 30.71
N ASN A 620 1.80 -4.79 31.26
CA ASN A 620 2.91 -5.72 31.47
C ASN A 620 3.50 -6.15 30.12
N ALA A 621 2.66 -6.67 29.22
CA ALA A 621 3.06 -7.15 27.90
C ALA A 621 3.82 -6.12 27.05
N LEU A 622 3.41 -4.85 27.10
CA LEU A 622 4.13 -3.75 26.44
C LEU A 622 5.45 -3.41 27.15
N SER A 623 5.54 -3.61 28.47
CA SER A 623 6.72 -3.28 29.27
C SER A 623 7.91 -4.20 28.99
N ASP A 624 7.66 -5.49 28.74
CA ASP A 624 8.71 -6.48 28.49
C ASP A 624 9.50 -6.19 27.21
N TYR A 625 8.81 -5.70 26.18
CA TYR A 625 9.36 -5.46 24.85
C TYR A 625 9.74 -3.99 24.61
N LEU A 626 9.09 -3.04 25.30
CA LEU A 626 9.37 -1.60 25.22
C LEU A 626 9.80 -1.04 26.61
N PRO A 627 10.88 -1.55 27.23
CA PRO A 627 11.25 -1.23 28.61
C PRO A 627 11.66 0.23 28.83
N ASN A 628 12.09 0.92 27.78
CA ASN A 628 12.46 2.34 27.81
C ASN A 628 11.26 3.28 27.56
N ALA A 629 10.10 2.74 27.19
CA ALA A 629 8.91 3.53 26.87
C ALA A 629 8.20 3.98 28.15
N LEU A 630 8.19 5.29 28.39
CA LEU A 630 7.43 5.91 29.46
C LEU A 630 5.93 5.61 29.28
N GLU A 631 5.25 5.26 30.36
CA GLU A 631 3.83 4.90 30.32
C GLU A 631 2.95 6.12 30.58
N MET A 632 1.89 6.29 29.78
CA MET A 632 0.90 7.34 29.94
C MET A 632 -0.51 6.75 30.04
N LEU A 633 -1.23 7.06 31.13
CA LEU A 633 -2.57 6.51 31.38
C LEU A 633 -3.68 7.50 31.01
N CYS A 634 -4.78 6.99 30.46
CA CYS A 634 -5.95 7.78 30.08
C CYS A 634 -6.63 8.44 31.31
N ASP A 635 -6.71 9.77 31.31
CA ASP A 635 -7.35 10.57 32.36
C ASP A 635 -8.84 10.26 32.55
N LEU A 636 -9.56 9.99 31.45
CA LEU A 636 -10.99 9.61 31.51
C LEU A 636 -11.20 8.23 32.14
N HIS A 637 -10.34 7.26 31.83
CA HIS A 637 -10.41 5.93 32.45
C HIS A 637 -9.99 5.98 33.91
N MET A 638 -8.94 6.73 34.26
CA MET A 638 -8.56 6.92 35.66
C MET A 638 -9.65 7.60 36.48
N LYS A 639 -10.32 8.63 35.94
CA LYS A 639 -11.49 9.27 36.56
C LYS A 639 -12.62 8.28 36.82
N ARG A 640 -13.03 7.51 35.80
CA ARG A 640 -14.07 6.47 35.93
C ARG A 640 -13.71 5.45 37.01
N ASN A 641 -12.46 4.98 37.05
CA ASN A 641 -11.97 4.01 38.03
C ASN A 641 -12.00 4.55 39.47
N VAL A 642 -11.50 5.78 39.69
CA VAL A 642 -11.53 6.44 41.00
C VAL A 642 -12.98 6.71 41.44
N GLU A 643 -13.82 7.19 40.53
CA GLU A 643 -15.22 7.50 40.80
C GLU A 643 -16.03 6.24 41.17
N ALA A 644 -15.84 5.15 40.42
CA ALA A 644 -16.47 3.87 40.71
C ALA A 644 -16.09 3.35 42.10
N LYS A 645 -14.82 3.46 42.51
CA LYS A 645 -14.40 3.05 43.86
C LYS A 645 -14.95 3.92 44.98
N LEU A 646 -15.12 5.23 44.75
CA LEU A 646 -15.79 6.14 45.68
C LEU A 646 -17.27 5.79 45.86
N ILE A 647 -17.95 5.37 44.78
CA ILE A 647 -19.33 4.89 44.81
C ILE A 647 -19.42 3.54 45.54
N GLU A 648 -18.54 2.59 45.23
CA GLU A 648 -18.48 1.25 45.86
C GLU A 648 -18.29 1.35 47.38
N LEU A 649 -17.42 2.25 47.85
CA LEU A 649 -17.19 2.54 49.27
C LEU A 649 -18.29 3.41 49.91
N ALA A 650 -19.32 3.80 49.15
CA ALA A 650 -20.44 4.64 49.55
C ALA A 650 -20.02 5.95 50.25
N VAL A 651 -18.98 6.61 49.72
CA VAL A 651 -18.47 7.91 50.19
C VAL A 651 -19.50 9.00 49.88
N LEU A 652 -19.71 9.94 50.83
CA LEU A 652 -20.67 11.04 50.69
C LEU A 652 -20.39 11.87 49.42
N GLN A 653 -21.45 12.24 48.69
CA GLN A 653 -21.34 12.89 47.37
C GLN A 653 -20.51 14.20 47.40
N GLU A 654 -20.60 14.99 48.46
CA GLU A 654 -19.76 16.18 48.67
C GLU A 654 -18.27 15.83 48.73
N ARG A 655 -17.92 14.80 49.52
CA ARG A 655 -16.54 14.33 49.71
C ARG A 655 -16.01 13.64 48.45
N LYS A 656 -16.84 12.85 47.77
CA LYS A 656 -16.54 12.29 46.44
C LYS A 656 -16.20 13.40 45.45
N THR A 657 -17.02 14.44 45.38
CA THR A 657 -16.80 15.60 44.48
C THR A 657 -15.50 16.32 44.81
N GLU A 658 -15.18 16.49 46.09
CA GLU A 658 -13.93 17.12 46.54
C GLU A 658 -12.69 16.25 46.26
N ILE A 659 -12.73 14.94 46.52
CA ILE A 659 -11.63 14.01 46.17
C ILE A 659 -11.33 14.03 44.67
N MET A 660 -12.37 14.07 43.82
CA MET A 660 -12.19 14.15 42.37
C MET A 660 -11.51 15.48 41.95
N LYS A 661 -11.80 16.59 42.64
CA LYS A 661 -11.13 17.88 42.42
C LYS A 661 -9.68 17.84 42.91
N ASP A 662 -9.45 17.31 44.11
CA ASP A 662 -8.12 17.18 44.72
C ASP A 662 -7.16 16.38 43.81
N ILE A 663 -7.65 15.32 43.16
CA ILE A 663 -6.83 14.48 42.27
C ILE A 663 -6.68 15.11 40.87
N PHE A 664 -7.79 15.51 40.24
CA PHE A 664 -7.82 15.82 38.79
C PHE A 664 -7.92 17.32 38.44
N GLY A 665 -7.99 18.19 39.46
CA GLY A 665 -8.24 19.62 39.32
C GLY A 665 -9.70 19.95 39.01
N ARG A 666 -9.99 21.24 38.85
CA ARG A 666 -11.30 21.74 38.39
C ARG A 666 -11.15 22.99 37.51
N THR A 667 -12.13 23.22 36.65
CA THR A 667 -12.23 24.45 35.87
C THR A 667 -13.33 25.33 36.46
N ILE A 668 -13.01 26.59 36.76
CA ILE A 668 -13.94 27.62 37.24
C ILE A 668 -13.91 28.77 36.23
N GLY A 669 -14.94 28.87 35.39
CA GLY A 669 -14.94 29.81 34.27
C GLY A 669 -13.79 29.50 33.30
N ASN A 670 -12.84 30.45 33.17
CA ASN A 670 -11.64 30.28 32.36
C ASN A 670 -10.42 29.78 33.15
N ASP A 671 -10.47 29.80 34.48
CA ASP A 671 -9.34 29.44 35.34
C ASP A 671 -9.36 27.94 35.68
N ARG A 672 -8.21 27.27 35.58
CA ARG A 672 -8.04 25.87 35.99
C ARG A 672 -7.30 25.82 37.33
N GLU A 673 -8.01 25.34 38.34
CA GLU A 673 -7.42 24.95 39.63
C GLU A 673 -6.75 23.58 39.47
N SER A 674 -5.48 23.51 39.83
CA SER A 674 -4.64 22.31 39.69
C SER A 674 -5.02 21.25 40.71
N GLY A 675 -5.01 19.98 40.31
CA GLY A 675 -5.01 18.82 41.22
C GLY A 675 -3.68 18.07 41.17
N LEU A 676 -3.57 16.96 41.88
CA LEU A 676 -2.37 16.11 41.91
C LEU A 676 -1.81 15.76 40.52
N VAL A 677 -2.65 15.48 39.53
CA VAL A 677 -2.20 15.18 38.14
C VAL A 677 -1.46 16.35 37.48
N ASP A 678 -1.71 17.59 37.92
CA ASP A 678 -1.10 18.82 37.39
C ASP A 678 0.21 19.21 38.10
N CYS A 679 0.67 18.43 39.08
CA CYS A 679 1.99 18.61 39.69
C CYS A 679 3.13 18.51 38.64
N VAL A 680 4.11 19.41 38.78
CA VAL A 680 5.20 19.60 37.80
C VAL A 680 6.54 19.03 38.24
N ASP A 681 6.67 18.61 39.51
CA ASP A 681 7.85 18.02 40.11
C ASP A 681 7.45 17.01 41.21
N LEU A 682 8.33 16.04 41.49
CA LEU A 682 8.06 14.94 42.41
C LEU A 682 7.93 15.39 43.88
N ASN A 683 8.77 16.32 44.34
CA ASN A 683 8.76 16.79 45.72
C ASN A 683 7.43 17.48 46.04
N ARG A 684 6.95 18.33 45.13
CA ARG A 684 5.65 18.98 45.26
C ARG A 684 4.50 17.97 45.23
N PHE A 685 4.55 16.97 44.35
CA PHE A 685 3.56 15.91 44.32
C PHE A 685 3.48 15.17 45.66
N GLU A 686 4.62 14.82 46.25
CA GLU A 686 4.67 14.08 47.52
C GLU A 686 4.11 14.92 48.68
N ILE A 687 4.49 16.20 48.79
CA ILE A 687 3.96 17.13 49.81
C ILE A 687 2.45 17.35 49.67
N GLU A 688 1.94 17.62 48.46
CA GLU A 688 0.50 17.82 48.22
C GLU A 688 -0.27 16.51 48.45
N CYS A 689 0.28 15.36 48.05
CA CYS A 689 -0.34 14.05 48.26
C CYS A 689 -0.41 13.70 49.75
N GLU A 690 0.64 13.92 50.56
CA GLU A 690 0.59 13.69 52.01
C GLU A 690 -0.48 14.55 52.69
N GLY A 691 -0.55 15.83 52.34
CA GLY A 691 -1.59 16.74 52.84
C GLY A 691 -3.01 16.28 52.49
N LEU A 692 -3.22 15.77 51.27
CA LEU A 692 -4.50 15.22 50.83
C LEU A 692 -4.85 13.88 51.49
N LEU A 693 -3.87 12.98 51.68
CA LEU A 693 -4.07 11.73 52.42
C LEU A 693 -4.48 12.01 53.88
N ALA A 694 -3.92 13.06 54.52
CA ALA A 694 -4.36 13.52 55.83
C ALA A 694 -5.78 14.13 55.79
N LYS A 695 -6.06 15.03 54.83
CA LYS A 695 -7.39 15.65 54.59
C LYS A 695 -8.48 14.57 54.50
N TRP A 696 -8.30 13.56 53.64
CA TRP A 696 -9.30 12.51 53.43
C TRP A 696 -9.43 11.56 54.62
N SER A 697 -8.36 11.33 55.39
CA SER A 697 -8.42 10.49 56.61
C SER A 697 -9.29 11.14 57.69
N SER A 698 -9.36 12.47 57.75
CA SER A 698 -10.21 13.20 58.70
C SER A 698 -11.73 13.10 58.42
N TRP A 699 -12.13 12.61 57.25
CA TRP A 699 -13.54 12.58 56.81
C TRP A 699 -14.27 11.26 57.13
N GLY A 700 -13.76 10.50 58.10
CA GLY A 700 -14.38 9.29 58.62
C GLY A 700 -14.01 8.01 57.86
N GLU A 701 -14.52 6.89 58.38
CA GLU A 701 -14.06 5.53 58.04
C GLU A 701 -14.07 5.22 56.53
N LYS A 702 -15.14 5.63 55.81
CA LYS A 702 -15.28 5.37 54.37
C LYS A 702 -14.25 6.13 53.54
N ALA A 703 -13.97 7.38 53.89
CA ALA A 703 -12.96 8.19 53.22
C ALA A 703 -11.54 7.68 53.56
N HIS A 704 -11.31 7.21 54.78
CA HIS A 704 -10.08 6.52 55.17
C HIS A 704 -9.85 5.22 54.37
N LYS A 705 -10.88 4.39 54.17
CA LYS A 705 -10.83 3.20 53.30
C LYS A 705 -10.49 3.56 51.86
N PHE A 706 -11.07 4.63 51.31
CA PHE A 706 -10.67 5.13 49.98
C PHE A 706 -9.21 5.60 49.96
N ARG A 707 -8.76 6.34 50.98
CA ARG A 707 -7.37 6.79 51.15
C ARG A 707 -6.37 5.63 51.16
N GLN A 708 -6.70 4.52 51.82
CA GLN A 708 -5.91 3.28 51.75
C GLN A 708 -5.88 2.70 50.32
N TYR A 709 -7.04 2.58 49.67
CA TYR A 709 -7.11 2.11 48.28
C TYR A 709 -6.27 3.00 47.34
N PHE A 710 -6.38 4.32 47.45
CA PHE A 710 -5.67 5.27 46.59
C PHE A 710 -4.15 5.15 46.77
N GLN A 711 -3.66 5.13 48.01
CA GLN A 711 -2.22 5.01 48.29
C GLN A 711 -1.63 3.73 47.69
N THR A 712 -2.33 2.60 47.81
CA THR A 712 -1.85 1.29 47.32
C THR A 712 -2.00 1.14 45.80
N ASN A 713 -3.10 1.62 45.20
CA ASN A 713 -3.49 1.22 43.83
C ASN A 713 -3.46 2.35 42.78
N LYS A 714 -3.32 3.63 43.18
CA LYS A 714 -3.51 4.78 42.27
C LYS A 714 -2.46 5.87 42.41
N MET A 715 -1.88 6.06 43.59
CA MET A 715 -0.85 7.08 43.85
C MET A 715 0.35 6.98 42.90
N ASN A 716 0.90 5.76 42.72
CA ASN A 716 2.02 5.52 41.81
C ASN A 716 1.64 5.68 40.32
N ASP A 717 0.46 5.19 39.92
CA ASP A 717 -0.07 5.38 38.55
C ASP A 717 -0.16 6.87 38.20
N ILE A 718 -0.71 7.69 39.10
CA ILE A 718 -0.89 9.12 38.91
C ILE A 718 0.47 9.85 38.92
N ARG A 719 1.34 9.56 39.88
CA ARG A 719 2.68 10.17 39.99
C ARG A 719 3.53 9.90 38.73
N ASN A 720 3.60 8.64 38.31
CA ASN A 720 4.56 8.21 37.30
C ASN A 720 4.00 8.29 35.87
N CYS A 721 2.68 8.12 35.69
CA CYS A 721 2.07 7.90 34.37
C CYS A 721 1.05 8.98 33.95
N MET A 722 0.83 10.02 34.77
CA MET A 722 -0.14 11.09 34.48
C MET A 722 0.36 12.52 34.75
N SER A 723 1.61 12.67 35.22
CA SER A 723 2.18 13.94 35.65
C SER A 723 2.16 15.03 34.57
N ALA A 724 2.15 16.30 35.00
CA ALA A 724 2.23 17.41 34.05
C ALA A 724 3.56 17.42 33.28
N GLU A 725 4.66 16.98 33.90
CA GLU A 725 5.96 16.83 33.25
C GLU A 725 5.90 15.84 32.08
N LEU A 726 5.40 14.62 32.30
CA LEU A 726 5.27 13.62 31.25
C LEU A 726 4.39 14.12 30.10
N ARG A 727 3.30 14.83 30.41
CA ARG A 727 2.44 15.45 29.39
C ARG A 727 3.16 16.56 28.60
N LYS A 728 4.03 17.38 29.21
CA LYS A 728 4.85 18.40 28.51
C LYS A 728 5.79 17.81 27.46
N LEU A 729 6.30 16.59 27.67
CA LEU A 729 7.21 15.94 26.73
C LEU A 729 6.52 15.56 25.40
N THR A 730 5.19 15.46 25.41
CA THR A 730 4.39 15.01 24.25
C THR A 730 3.74 16.19 23.51
N VAL A 731 3.31 15.96 22.27
CA VAL A 731 2.56 16.96 21.46
C VAL A 731 1.08 17.11 21.91
N LEU A 732 0.84 17.17 23.23
CA LEU A 732 -0.48 17.43 23.84
C LEU A 732 -0.79 18.93 24.05
N GLY A 733 0.02 19.80 23.44
CA GLY A 733 -0.15 21.26 23.43
C GLY A 733 0.47 21.98 24.63
N TYR A 734 0.24 23.29 24.70
CA TYR A 734 0.67 24.13 25.82
C TYR A 734 -0.48 25.06 26.27
N PRO A 735 -0.91 25.04 27.55
CA PRO A 735 -0.53 24.06 28.57
C PRO A 735 -0.97 22.64 28.17
N PRO A 736 -0.23 21.60 28.55
CA PRO A 736 -0.44 20.26 28.04
C PRO A 736 -1.75 19.65 28.56
N LYS A 737 -2.64 19.32 27.64
CA LYS A 737 -3.95 18.73 27.95
C LYS A 737 -3.78 17.34 28.58
N PRO A 738 -4.71 16.89 29.45
CA PRO A 738 -4.72 15.51 29.93
C PRO A 738 -4.76 14.52 28.76
N TYR A 739 -4.04 13.40 28.89
CA TYR A 739 -4.06 12.34 27.89
C TYR A 739 -5.39 11.60 27.91
N THR A 740 -5.93 11.31 26.73
CA THR A 740 -7.19 10.56 26.58
C THR A 740 -7.08 9.55 25.45
N GLN A 741 -7.74 8.41 25.61
CA GLN A 741 -7.75 7.32 24.64
C GLN A 741 -8.70 7.59 23.44
N ASN A 742 -9.23 8.81 23.32
CA ASN A 742 -10.14 9.27 22.26
C ASN A 742 -9.61 8.97 20.84
N ALA A 743 -8.28 8.93 20.66
CA ALA A 743 -7.65 8.56 19.39
C ALA A 743 -7.98 7.11 19.00
N ASN A 744 -7.75 6.16 19.91
CA ASN A 744 -8.10 4.76 19.70
C ASN A 744 -9.62 4.54 19.73
N GLU A 745 -10.37 5.19 20.63
CA GLU A 745 -11.85 5.10 20.64
C GLU A 745 -12.45 5.55 19.29
N CYS A 746 -11.87 6.58 18.64
CA CYS A 746 -12.27 7.04 17.32
C CYS A 746 -11.98 5.98 16.23
N VAL A 747 -10.76 5.44 16.19
CA VAL A 747 -10.36 4.36 15.27
C VAL A 747 -11.25 3.13 15.45
N ASN A 748 -11.46 2.70 16.70
CA ASN A 748 -12.31 1.58 17.06
C ASN A 748 -13.79 1.83 16.71
N SER A 749 -14.28 3.08 16.81
CA SER A 749 -15.62 3.45 16.32
C SER A 749 -15.75 3.33 14.80
N VAL A 750 -14.74 3.73 14.03
CA VAL A 750 -14.77 3.62 12.56
C VAL A 750 -14.64 2.17 12.12
N LEU A 751 -13.79 1.36 12.76
CA LEU A 751 -13.74 -0.09 12.54
C LEU A 751 -15.11 -0.73 12.80
N LYS A 752 -15.75 -0.41 13.93
CA LYS A 752 -17.09 -0.91 14.29
C LYS A 752 -18.17 -0.51 13.29
N ARG A 753 -18.16 0.71 12.76
CA ARG A 753 -19.10 1.15 11.71
C ARG A 753 -18.95 0.40 10.39
N GLY A 754 -17.77 -0.16 10.12
CA GLY A 754 -17.54 -1.04 8.96
C GLY A 754 -18.02 -2.48 9.15
N THR A 755 -18.44 -2.87 10.36
CA THR A 755 -18.93 -4.22 10.65
C THR A 755 -20.41 -4.38 10.32
N PRO A 756 -20.88 -5.57 9.88
CA PRO A 756 -22.30 -5.86 9.79
C PRO A 756 -22.95 -5.79 11.18
N PRO A 757 -24.25 -5.45 11.29
CA PRO A 757 -24.97 -5.55 12.56
C PRO A 757 -24.83 -6.96 13.14
N GLU A 758 -24.58 -7.08 14.46
CA GLU A 758 -24.39 -8.38 15.13
C GLU A 758 -25.60 -9.31 14.96
N THR A 759 -26.80 -8.74 14.76
CA THR A 759 -28.05 -9.43 14.45
C THR A 759 -28.08 -10.10 13.07
N THR A 760 -27.18 -9.71 12.15
CA THR A 760 -27.17 -10.17 10.76
C THR A 760 -26.10 -11.24 10.53
N ARG A 761 -24.83 -10.95 10.85
CA ARG A 761 -23.70 -11.90 10.68
C ARG A 761 -22.48 -11.45 11.47
N LYS A 762 -21.74 -12.39 12.06
CA LYS A 762 -20.38 -12.14 12.56
C LYS A 762 -19.38 -12.12 11.40
N MET A 763 -18.40 -11.21 11.48
CA MET A 763 -17.33 -11.13 10.48
C MET A 763 -16.39 -12.35 10.52
N SER A 764 -15.89 -12.73 9.35
CA SER A 764 -14.78 -13.69 9.19
C SER A 764 -13.44 -13.06 9.55
N LEU A 765 -12.41 -13.89 9.79
CA LEU A 765 -11.06 -13.39 10.07
C LEU A 765 -10.53 -12.54 8.90
N LYS A 766 -10.84 -12.97 7.68
CA LYS A 766 -10.48 -12.25 6.45
C LYS A 766 -11.18 -10.90 6.33
N GLU A 767 -12.46 -10.80 6.65
CA GLU A 767 -13.18 -9.53 6.63
C GLU A 767 -12.58 -8.54 7.65
N VAL A 768 -12.20 -9.01 8.85
CA VAL A 768 -11.51 -8.18 9.87
C VAL A 768 -10.17 -7.63 9.34
N VAL A 769 -9.33 -8.49 8.75
CA VAL A 769 -8.05 -8.08 8.13
C VAL A 769 -8.27 -7.10 6.97
N GLN A 770 -9.30 -7.32 6.15
CA GLN A 770 -9.65 -6.43 5.05
C GLN A 770 -10.15 -5.07 5.53
N SER A 771 -10.90 -4.99 6.64
CA SER A 771 -11.33 -3.72 7.24
C SER A 771 -10.16 -2.90 7.77
N LEU A 772 -9.19 -3.55 8.44
CA LEU A 772 -7.96 -2.89 8.90
C LEU A 772 -7.13 -2.37 7.73
N ARG A 773 -6.99 -3.15 6.65
CA ARG A 773 -6.33 -2.73 5.41
C ARG A 773 -7.05 -1.52 4.79
N ALA A 774 -8.37 -1.60 4.60
CA ALA A 774 -9.15 -0.54 3.96
C ALA A 774 -9.06 0.79 4.72
N MET A 775 -9.02 0.76 6.06
CA MET A 775 -8.79 1.95 6.88
C MET A 775 -7.39 2.54 6.68
N ASN A 776 -6.33 1.72 6.74
CA ASN A 776 -4.96 2.16 6.45
C ASN A 776 -4.87 2.80 5.05
N ASP A 777 -5.39 2.10 4.04
CA ASP A 777 -5.29 2.53 2.65
C ASP A 777 -6.08 3.83 2.39
N ALA A 778 -7.21 4.04 3.09
CA ALA A 778 -7.94 5.32 3.06
C ALA A 778 -7.14 6.46 3.72
N GLN A 779 -6.48 6.22 4.85
CA GLN A 779 -5.66 7.22 5.53
C GLN A 779 -4.39 7.57 4.74
N GLN A 780 -3.76 6.60 4.06
CA GLN A 780 -2.61 6.85 3.18
C GLN A 780 -3.02 7.65 1.93
N LYS A 781 -4.20 7.38 1.35
CA LYS A 781 -4.76 8.22 0.27
C LYS A 781 -5.04 9.65 0.74
N GLU A 782 -5.48 9.85 1.97
CA GLU A 782 -5.66 11.20 2.53
C GLU A 782 -4.33 11.95 2.68
N VAL A 783 -3.24 11.25 3.02
CA VAL A 783 -1.87 11.81 2.96
C VAL A 783 -1.52 12.21 1.53
N GLU A 784 -1.69 11.31 0.56
CA GLU A 784 -1.39 11.58 -0.87
C GLU A 784 -2.18 12.78 -1.42
N LEU A 785 -3.49 12.84 -1.16
CA LEU A 785 -4.34 13.97 -1.55
C LEU A 785 -3.89 15.27 -0.88
N SER A 786 -3.49 15.22 0.40
CA SER A 786 -2.99 16.38 1.13
C SER A 786 -1.63 16.88 0.63
N LEU A 787 -0.78 16.00 0.07
CA LEU A 787 0.48 16.37 -0.58
C LEU A 787 0.30 17.14 -1.90
N ILE A 788 -0.87 16.99 -2.55
CA ILE A 788 -1.22 17.68 -3.80
C ILE A 788 -2.23 18.83 -3.59
N GLY A 789 -2.49 19.19 -2.32
CA GLY A 789 -3.39 20.29 -1.94
C GLY A 789 -4.89 19.97 -2.04
N ASN A 790 -5.28 18.73 -2.34
CA ASN A 790 -6.67 18.30 -2.54
C ASN A 790 -7.23 17.47 -1.37
N GLY A 791 -6.47 17.29 -0.29
CA GLY A 791 -6.89 16.60 0.93
C GLY A 791 -7.46 17.56 1.98
N ASN A 792 -8.08 16.99 3.03
CA ASN A 792 -8.62 17.76 4.16
C ASN A 792 -7.54 18.21 5.15
N TRP A 793 -6.32 17.67 5.06
CA TRP A 793 -5.21 18.01 5.94
C TRP A 793 -4.24 18.99 5.27
N LYS A 794 -3.67 19.89 6.06
CA LYS A 794 -2.73 20.91 5.60
C LYS A 794 -1.33 20.59 6.11
N LEU A 795 -0.33 20.66 5.22
CA LEU A 795 1.07 20.58 5.61
C LEU A 795 1.42 21.74 6.56
N ILE A 796 2.16 21.42 7.61
CA ILE A 796 2.73 22.42 8.54
C ILE A 796 3.76 23.26 7.78
N PRO A 797 3.92 24.57 8.07
CA PRO A 797 4.81 25.46 7.33
C PRO A 797 6.22 24.92 7.07
N THR A 798 6.83 24.21 8.03
CA THR A 798 8.14 23.54 7.90
C THR A 798 8.23 22.57 6.73
N TYR A 799 7.12 21.91 6.38
CA TYR A 799 7.05 20.89 5.34
C TYR A 799 6.32 21.39 4.07
N LYS A 800 6.02 22.69 3.99
CA LYS A 800 5.32 23.28 2.82
C LYS A 800 6.06 23.04 1.50
N ASN A 801 7.39 22.91 1.54
CA ASN A 801 8.21 22.59 0.36
C ASN A 801 7.95 21.18 -0.23
N ALA A 802 7.28 20.30 0.52
CA ALA A 802 6.83 18.99 0.01
C ALA A 802 5.48 19.05 -0.72
N LEU A 803 4.71 20.13 -0.54
CA LEU A 803 3.46 20.36 -1.25
C LEU A 803 3.76 20.50 -2.75
N LYS A 804 3.01 19.77 -3.58
CA LYS A 804 2.94 20.02 -5.02
C LYS A 804 1.57 20.57 -5.37
N GLU A 805 1.54 21.49 -6.32
CA GLU A 805 0.28 21.96 -6.87
C GLU A 805 -0.34 20.87 -7.76
N LEU A 806 -1.67 20.77 -7.78
CA LEU A 806 -2.38 19.73 -8.55
C LEU A 806 -2.05 19.78 -10.04
N SER A 807 -1.89 20.98 -10.61
CA SER A 807 -1.42 21.23 -11.97
C SER A 807 -0.07 20.54 -12.24
N ASN A 808 0.93 20.87 -11.41
CA ASN A 808 2.27 20.30 -11.46
C ASN A 808 2.29 18.78 -11.22
N TYR A 809 1.44 18.26 -10.33
CA TYR A 809 1.30 16.81 -10.11
C TYR A 809 0.66 16.08 -11.29
N SER A 810 -0.27 16.72 -11.99
CA SER A 810 -1.00 16.12 -13.11
C SER A 810 -0.08 15.80 -14.29
N ILE A 811 0.92 16.65 -14.54
CA ILE A 811 1.96 16.43 -15.57
C ILE A 811 3.09 15.49 -15.12
N MET A 812 3.18 15.12 -13.84
CA MET A 812 4.23 14.19 -13.36
C MET A 812 3.97 12.76 -13.83
N LEU A 813 5.02 12.10 -14.31
CA LEU A 813 5.01 10.67 -14.65
C LEU A 813 4.84 9.79 -13.40
N PRO A 814 4.32 8.55 -13.52
CA PRO A 814 4.14 7.65 -12.38
C PRO A 814 5.39 7.46 -11.51
N GLN A 815 6.56 7.30 -12.13
CA GLN A 815 7.85 7.18 -11.43
C GLN A 815 8.20 8.45 -10.62
N GLN A 816 7.95 9.64 -11.18
CA GLN A 816 8.17 10.91 -10.50
C GLN A 816 7.23 11.06 -9.29
N ARG A 817 5.96 10.62 -9.43
CA ARG A 817 4.99 10.56 -8.32
C ARG A 817 5.45 9.59 -7.23
N SER A 818 5.94 8.41 -7.58
CA SER A 818 6.53 7.46 -6.62
C SER A 818 7.79 8.01 -5.94
N ARG A 819 8.70 8.69 -6.67
CA ARG A 819 9.89 9.33 -6.10
C ARG A 819 9.50 10.47 -5.14
N LEU A 820 8.49 11.28 -5.46
CA LEU A 820 7.94 12.31 -4.56
C LEU A 820 7.38 11.69 -3.28
N GLN A 821 6.56 10.64 -3.39
CA GLN A 821 5.98 9.92 -2.26
C GLN A 821 7.07 9.31 -1.36
N GLN A 822 8.05 8.63 -1.95
CA GLN A 822 9.18 8.08 -1.19
C GLN A 822 10.00 9.17 -0.49
N LYS A 823 10.26 10.31 -1.15
CA LYS A 823 10.96 11.46 -0.56
C LYS A 823 10.20 12.04 0.64
N PHE A 824 8.87 12.13 0.57
CA PHE A 824 8.05 12.57 1.70
C PHE A 824 8.00 11.52 2.83
N ASN A 825 7.81 10.25 2.49
CA ASN A 825 7.69 9.14 3.44
C ASN A 825 8.98 8.85 4.20
N ASN A 826 10.15 9.21 3.64
CA ASN A 826 11.45 9.13 4.30
C ASN A 826 11.89 10.47 4.93
N MET A 827 11.08 11.54 4.86
CA MET A 827 11.45 12.84 5.43
C MET A 827 11.41 12.78 6.97
N GLU A 828 12.49 13.19 7.62
CA GLU A 828 12.56 13.23 9.08
C GLU A 828 11.72 14.37 9.68
N VAL A 829 11.25 14.15 10.91
CA VAL A 829 10.51 15.17 11.66
C VAL A 829 11.50 16.12 12.32
N ASN A 830 11.88 17.15 11.58
CA ASN A 830 12.60 18.28 12.12
C ASN A 830 11.72 19.00 13.16
N GLY A 831 12.13 18.93 14.43
CA GLY A 831 11.46 19.64 15.50
C GLY A 831 11.51 21.15 15.26
N ILE A 832 10.34 21.80 15.22
CA ILE A 832 10.29 23.22 15.59
C ILE A 832 10.61 23.23 17.09
N ASN A 833 11.78 23.77 17.42
CA ASN A 833 12.38 23.79 18.74
C ASN A 833 11.55 24.55 19.79
N HIS A 834 10.51 23.92 20.33
CA HIS A 834 9.77 24.47 21.48
C HIS A 834 10.56 24.40 22.80
N MET A 835 11.64 23.60 22.86
CA MET A 835 12.60 23.58 23.97
C MET A 835 13.92 24.33 23.68
N SER A 836 14.12 24.83 22.45
CA SER A 836 15.41 25.40 22.01
C SER A 836 15.26 26.83 21.45
N SER A 837 14.21 27.53 21.86
CA SER A 837 14.30 28.97 22.06
C SER A 837 14.93 29.27 23.43
N LEU A 838 15.35 30.53 23.62
CA LEU A 838 15.51 31.11 24.95
C LEU A 838 14.15 31.70 25.39
N SER A 839 13.98 32.01 26.68
CA SER A 839 12.77 32.63 27.26
C SER A 839 12.44 34.04 26.74
N VAL A 840 13.26 34.55 25.82
CA VAL A 840 13.08 35.77 25.01
C VAL A 840 13.59 35.43 23.59
N SER A 841 12.85 35.82 22.55
CA SER A 841 13.29 35.66 21.15
C SER A 841 14.22 36.80 20.70
N PRO A 842 15.00 36.64 19.61
CA PRO A 842 15.74 37.76 18.99
C PRO A 842 14.84 38.96 18.65
N GLU A 843 13.61 38.68 18.20
CA GLU A 843 12.59 39.65 17.80
C GLU A 843 12.05 40.42 19.02
N ASP A 844 11.71 39.72 20.10
CA ASP A 844 11.18 40.30 21.34
C ASP A 844 12.26 40.99 22.20
N CYS A 845 13.54 40.67 21.95
CA CYS A 845 14.62 41.21 22.78
C CYS A 845 14.75 42.73 22.67
N GLY A 846 14.24 43.37 21.61
CA GLY A 846 14.14 44.83 21.47
C GLY A 846 15.43 45.60 21.72
N LEU A 847 16.58 45.02 21.36
CA LEU A 847 17.89 45.68 21.39
C LEU A 847 18.20 46.26 20.01
N ILE A 848 18.80 47.46 19.97
CA ILE A 848 19.11 48.18 18.72
C ILE A 848 20.55 47.88 18.25
N ASN A 849 21.36 47.31 19.14
CA ASN A 849 22.77 46.97 18.93
C ASN A 849 23.04 45.64 19.68
N PRO A 850 23.63 44.58 19.07
CA PRO A 850 24.16 44.47 17.70
C PRO A 850 23.09 44.55 16.61
N PRO A 851 23.49 44.67 15.32
CA PRO A 851 22.58 44.52 14.19
C PRO A 851 21.81 43.20 14.23
N PHE A 852 20.57 43.20 13.73
CA PHE A 852 19.63 42.08 13.88
C PHE A 852 20.14 40.74 13.31
N SER A 853 20.97 40.75 12.27
CA SER A 853 21.65 39.55 11.75
C SER A 853 22.57 38.91 12.80
N VAL A 854 23.51 39.70 13.33
CA VAL A 854 24.47 39.30 14.36
C VAL A 854 23.76 38.92 15.67
N LEU A 855 22.64 39.60 15.97
CA LEU A 855 21.79 39.28 17.11
C LEU A 855 21.15 37.88 16.98
N ARG A 856 20.61 37.53 15.81
CA ARG A 856 20.08 36.17 15.57
C ARG A 856 21.16 35.10 15.69
N GLU A 857 22.38 35.35 15.18
CA GLU A 857 23.51 34.44 15.36
C GLU A 857 23.85 34.23 16.84
N ILE A 858 23.93 35.32 17.62
CA ILE A 858 24.21 35.29 19.06
C ILE A 858 23.16 34.46 19.82
N PHE A 859 21.88 34.55 19.46
CA PHE A 859 20.82 33.76 20.07
C PHE A 859 20.87 32.29 19.60
N ALA A 860 21.14 32.02 18.32
CA ALA A 860 21.29 30.67 17.79
C ALA A 860 22.48 29.93 18.40
N ASP A 861 23.59 30.64 18.66
CA ASP A 861 24.76 30.09 19.34
C ASP A 861 24.52 29.91 20.85
N ALA A 862 23.78 30.80 21.50
CA ALA A 862 23.39 30.65 22.91
C ALA A 862 22.58 29.36 23.15
N VAL A 863 21.68 29.03 22.23
CA VAL A 863 20.87 27.80 22.28
C VAL A 863 21.74 26.54 22.25
N LYS A 864 22.89 26.54 21.55
CA LYS A 864 23.82 25.40 21.52
C LYS A 864 24.56 25.22 22.86
N ILE A 865 24.69 26.29 23.65
CA ILE A 865 25.48 26.31 24.90
C ILE A 865 24.59 26.06 26.14
N LYS A 866 23.32 26.51 26.14
CA LYS A 866 22.51 26.65 27.36
C LYS A 866 22.33 25.35 28.18
N ASP A 867 22.16 24.21 27.52
CA ASP A 867 21.81 22.96 28.19
C ASP A 867 23.09 22.29 28.75
N ASN A 868 24.00 21.91 27.84
CA ASN A 868 25.19 21.09 28.16
C ASN A 868 26.53 21.87 28.18
N GLY A 869 26.57 23.10 27.67
CA GLY A 869 27.80 23.89 27.52
C GLY A 869 28.15 24.80 28.71
N ILE A 870 27.53 24.60 29.88
CA ILE A 870 27.73 25.46 31.07
C ILE A 870 28.04 24.62 32.31
N LEU A 871 29.24 24.85 32.86
CA LEU A 871 29.75 24.25 34.09
C LEU A 871 29.67 25.22 35.28
N LEU A 872 29.32 24.66 36.44
CA LEU A 872 29.34 25.32 37.75
C LEU A 872 30.77 25.32 38.30
N VAL A 873 31.21 26.41 38.91
CA VAL A 873 32.50 26.47 39.63
C VAL A 873 32.26 26.06 41.09
N PRO A 874 32.84 24.95 41.59
CA PRO A 874 32.67 24.54 42.98
C PRO A 874 33.13 25.65 43.94
N GLY A 875 32.32 25.94 44.96
CA GLY A 875 32.61 26.95 45.97
C GLY A 875 32.39 28.42 45.57
N VAL A 876 32.07 28.74 44.30
CA VAL A 876 31.85 30.14 43.86
C VAL A 876 30.51 30.28 43.15
N GLN A 877 29.48 30.70 43.89
CA GLN A 877 28.11 30.81 43.37
C GLN A 877 27.95 31.84 42.23
N THR A 878 28.77 32.89 42.18
CA THR A 878 28.66 34.04 41.26
C THR A 878 29.33 33.84 39.89
N VAL A 879 29.86 32.65 39.61
CA VAL A 879 30.67 32.36 38.42
C VAL A 879 30.20 31.09 37.72
N ARG A 880 30.19 31.12 36.38
CA ARG A 880 29.96 29.97 35.50
C ARG A 880 31.07 29.92 34.45
N ILE A 881 31.42 28.71 34.01
CA ILE A 881 32.31 28.49 32.88
C ILE A 881 31.44 28.05 31.70
N ALA A 882 31.50 28.78 30.59
CA ALA A 882 30.74 28.49 29.38
C ALA A 882 31.68 28.02 28.26
N GLN A 883 31.25 26.99 27.52
CA GLN A 883 31.98 26.46 26.39
C GLN A 883 32.09 27.50 25.27
N ASN A 884 33.31 27.73 24.79
CA ASN A 884 33.58 28.56 23.62
C ASN A 884 33.42 27.72 22.35
N LEU A 885 32.45 28.04 21.51
CA LEU A 885 32.17 27.30 20.28
C LEU A 885 33.26 27.50 19.20
N GLN A 886 34.04 28.58 19.26
CA GLN A 886 35.11 28.87 18.29
C GLN A 886 36.45 28.26 18.70
N GLU A 887 36.74 28.23 20.01
CA GLU A 887 37.93 27.56 20.56
C GLU A 887 37.54 26.66 21.74
N PRO A 888 37.11 25.40 21.49
CA PRO A 888 36.62 24.49 22.54
C PRO A 888 37.64 24.20 23.65
N THR A 889 38.94 24.36 23.37
CA THR A 889 40.04 24.20 24.33
C THR A 889 40.23 25.41 25.25
N LYS A 890 39.54 26.55 25.01
CA LYS A 890 39.60 27.77 25.83
C LYS A 890 38.18 28.22 26.22
N PRO A 891 37.57 27.58 27.24
CA PRO A 891 36.26 28.00 27.74
C PRO A 891 36.31 29.39 28.38
N LEU A 892 35.19 30.11 28.35
CA LEU A 892 35.10 31.51 28.76
C LEU A 892 34.32 31.66 30.07
N THR A 893 34.80 32.52 30.96
CA THR A 893 34.16 32.74 32.26
C THR A 893 33.03 33.77 32.16
N VAL A 894 31.87 33.45 32.74
CA VAL A 894 30.75 34.38 32.93
C VAL A 894 30.56 34.64 34.41
N THR A 895 30.54 35.91 34.79
CA THR A 895 30.41 36.38 36.17
C THR A 895 29.11 37.17 36.33
N PHE A 896 28.46 37.04 37.48
CA PHE A 896 27.26 37.81 37.81
C PHE A 896 27.29 38.35 39.24
N SER A 897 26.88 39.60 39.43
CA SER A 897 26.79 40.26 40.73
C SER A 897 25.34 40.34 41.22
N GLU A 898 25.12 40.37 42.53
CA GLU A 898 23.83 40.64 43.19
C GLU A 898 23.09 41.87 42.60
N ASN A 899 23.83 42.91 42.22
CA ASN A 899 23.33 44.10 41.52
C ASN A 899 22.81 43.87 40.07
N GLY A 900 22.61 42.62 39.65
CA GLY A 900 22.06 42.25 38.33
C GLY A 900 22.99 42.58 37.15
N VAL A 901 24.30 42.69 37.37
CA VAL A 901 25.30 42.92 36.33
C VAL A 901 25.95 41.59 35.95
N VAL A 902 25.78 41.19 34.69
CA VAL A 902 26.41 39.99 34.12
C VAL A 902 27.54 40.41 33.18
N LYS A 903 28.67 39.71 33.22
CA LYS A 903 29.85 39.96 32.39
C LYS A 903 30.49 38.66 31.94
N CYS A 904 30.68 38.49 30.63
CA CYS A 904 31.59 37.48 30.08
C CYS A 904 33.04 37.97 30.11
N ASP A 905 33.96 37.04 29.88
CA ASP A 905 35.40 37.26 29.75
C ASP A 905 35.74 38.39 28.75
N ARG A 906 36.88 39.07 28.98
CA ARG A 906 37.38 40.12 28.09
C ARG A 906 37.83 39.57 26.74
N LEU A 907 38.24 38.30 26.69
CA LEU A 907 38.60 37.59 25.47
C LEU A 907 37.39 37.32 24.56
N CYS A 908 36.16 37.39 25.07
CA CYS A 908 34.96 37.25 24.25
C CYS A 908 34.75 38.50 23.38
N GLN A 909 35.08 38.41 22.09
CA GLN A 909 34.98 39.52 21.13
C GLN A 909 33.56 40.11 21.05
N ARG A 910 32.54 39.25 20.91
CA ARG A 910 31.11 39.65 20.86
C ARG A 910 30.69 40.41 22.13
N PHE A 911 31.08 39.95 23.31
CA PHE A 911 30.81 40.65 24.57
C PHE A 911 31.61 41.96 24.69
N THR A 912 32.86 41.99 24.24
CA THR A 912 33.67 43.21 24.25
C THR A 912 33.09 44.29 23.32
N ALA A 913 32.58 43.92 22.14
CA ALA A 913 31.90 44.82 21.22
C ALA A 913 30.53 45.30 21.74
N TYR A 914 29.63 44.37 22.05
CA TYR A 914 28.20 44.66 22.18
C TYR A 914 27.66 44.59 23.62
N LYS A 915 28.46 44.07 24.56
CA LYS A 915 28.04 43.75 25.96
C LYS A 915 26.91 42.72 26.04
N ILE A 916 26.77 41.91 24.99
CA ILE A 916 25.91 40.75 24.84
C ILE A 916 26.65 39.73 23.98
N CYS A 917 26.56 38.45 24.33
CA CYS A 917 27.09 37.32 23.56
C CYS A 917 26.33 36.03 23.93
N GLU A 918 26.53 35.00 23.11
CA GLU A 918 26.00 33.64 23.29
C GLU A 918 26.22 33.11 24.72
N HIS A 919 27.43 33.25 25.26
CA HIS A 919 27.78 32.83 26.62
C HIS A 919 26.95 33.54 27.70
N THR A 920 26.74 34.87 27.58
CA THR A 920 25.91 35.61 28.55
C THR A 920 24.44 35.22 28.47
N LEU A 921 23.92 34.98 27.27
CA LEU A 921 22.52 34.61 27.08
C LEU A 921 22.24 33.20 27.60
N ALA A 922 23.10 32.25 27.25
CA ALA A 922 23.01 30.86 27.71
C ALA A 922 23.06 30.76 29.24
N VAL A 923 23.97 31.49 29.89
CA VAL A 923 24.07 31.55 31.36
C VAL A 923 22.87 32.26 31.97
N CYS A 924 22.43 33.40 31.43
CA CYS A 924 21.25 34.10 31.97
C CYS A 924 19.95 33.31 31.81
N GLU A 925 19.84 32.45 30.80
CA GLU A 925 18.72 31.53 30.63
C GLU A 925 18.76 30.41 31.66
N LYS A 926 19.91 29.74 31.81
CA LYS A 926 20.10 28.64 32.79
C LYS A 926 19.87 29.09 34.24
N GLU A 927 20.16 30.35 34.56
CA GLU A 927 19.92 30.96 35.88
C GLU A 927 18.56 31.68 35.98
N GLY A 928 17.69 31.63 34.95
CA GLY A 928 16.34 32.23 34.98
C GLY A 928 16.27 33.76 34.99
N VAL A 929 17.38 34.47 34.74
CA VAL A 929 17.50 35.94 34.82
C VAL A 929 17.51 36.67 33.48
N LEU A 930 17.30 35.97 32.36
CA LEU A 930 17.44 36.52 31.00
C LEU A 930 16.63 37.81 30.74
N LYS A 931 15.35 37.84 31.14
CA LYS A 931 14.49 39.03 30.96
C LYS A 931 15.06 40.26 31.67
N LYS A 932 15.50 40.11 32.92
CA LYS A 932 16.12 41.16 33.74
C LYS A 932 17.46 41.64 33.14
N PHE A 933 18.25 40.74 32.56
CA PHE A 933 19.49 41.09 31.86
C PHE A 933 19.23 41.94 30.60
N ILE A 934 18.28 41.53 29.75
CA ILE A 934 17.90 42.26 28.53
C ILE A 934 17.33 43.65 28.85
N GLU A 935 16.46 43.77 29.86
CA GLU A 935 15.98 45.08 30.32
C GLU A 935 17.11 46.01 30.80
N ASN A 936 18.08 45.48 31.53
CA ASN A 936 19.24 46.24 31.98
C ASN A 936 20.13 46.68 30.80
N LEU A 937 20.20 45.91 29.72
CA LEU A 937 20.84 46.33 28.47
C LEU A 937 20.04 47.42 27.75
N LYS A 938 18.72 47.28 27.59
CA LYS A 938 17.83 48.33 27.02
C LYS A 938 18.01 49.67 27.74
N LYS A 939 18.01 49.66 29.07
CA LYS A 939 18.22 50.86 29.92
C LYS A 939 19.60 51.51 29.74
N ARG A 940 20.63 50.73 29.34
CA ARG A 940 22.00 51.22 29.11
C ARG A 940 22.23 51.70 27.67
N GLN A 941 21.62 51.06 26.67
CA GLN A 941 21.75 51.46 25.25
C GLN A 941 21.18 52.86 24.99
N LYS A 942 20.11 53.26 25.70
CA LYS A 942 19.57 54.64 25.65
C LYS A 942 20.55 55.74 26.11
N LYS A 943 21.76 55.41 26.61
CA LYS A 943 22.76 56.38 27.09
C LYS A 943 24.14 56.31 26.42
N ARG A 944 24.42 55.35 25.53
CA ARG A 944 25.72 55.24 24.83
C ARG A 944 25.61 54.56 23.46
N TYR A 945 26.16 55.21 22.44
CA TYR A 945 26.62 54.55 21.22
C TYR A 945 28.00 53.93 21.47
N ASN A 946 28.20 52.66 21.10
CA ASN A 946 29.51 52.01 21.17
C ASN A 946 30.24 52.18 19.83
N THR A 947 31.46 52.72 19.86
CA THR A 947 32.37 52.78 18.71
C THR A 947 33.09 51.45 18.50
N LEU A 948 33.22 51.03 17.22
CA LEU A 948 33.92 49.82 16.77
C LEU A 948 35.42 49.81 17.18
N SER A 949 35.97 50.96 17.57
CA SER A 949 37.34 51.16 18.07
C SER A 949 37.75 50.19 19.18
N ASN A 950 36.82 49.66 19.98
CA ASN A 950 37.14 48.71 21.04
C ASN A 950 37.49 47.31 20.52
N ILE A 951 36.99 46.90 19.35
CA ILE A 951 37.31 45.60 18.71
C ILE A 951 38.76 45.62 18.22
N VAL A 952 39.17 46.74 17.62
CA VAL A 952 40.52 46.97 17.07
C VAL A 952 41.63 46.96 18.15
N ASN A 953 41.26 47.00 19.42
CA ASN A 953 42.18 47.09 20.56
C ASN A 953 42.23 45.81 21.42
N VAL A 954 41.50 44.74 21.09
CA VAL A 954 41.44 43.51 21.90
C VAL A 954 42.84 42.86 22.04
N ASP A 955 43.62 42.83 20.95
CA ASP A 955 44.97 42.25 20.92
C ASP A 955 46.10 43.30 20.93
N LYS A 956 45.78 44.59 21.10
CA LYS A 956 46.81 45.65 21.08
C LYS A 956 47.43 45.84 22.46
N ASN A 957 48.72 45.53 22.52
CA ASN A 957 49.55 45.77 23.69
C ASN A 957 49.54 47.28 24.08
N LYS A 958 49.54 47.61 25.38
CA LYS A 958 49.29 49.00 25.87
C LYS A 958 50.32 50.06 25.43
N ASN A 959 51.42 49.63 24.82
CA ASN A 959 52.52 50.49 24.37
C ASN A 959 52.53 50.74 22.85
N THR A 960 51.61 50.14 22.08
CA THR A 960 51.56 50.28 20.62
C THR A 960 51.31 51.74 20.22
N GLY A 961 52.26 52.35 19.51
CA GLY A 961 52.16 53.73 18.99
C GLY A 961 52.94 54.80 19.76
N LYS A 962 53.57 54.49 20.90
CA LYS A 962 54.47 55.46 21.56
C LYS A 962 55.82 55.55 20.84
N LYS A 963 56.05 56.64 20.10
CA LYS A 963 57.37 56.99 19.57
C LYS A 963 58.37 57.16 20.73
N SER A 964 59.52 56.51 20.61
CA SER A 964 60.67 56.75 21.50
C SER A 964 61.18 58.18 21.31
N THR A 965 60.92 59.06 22.29
CA THR A 965 61.63 60.34 22.39
C THR A 965 62.98 60.10 23.04
N LYS A 966 64.06 60.28 22.26
CA LYS A 966 65.44 60.19 22.76
C LYS A 966 65.69 61.20 23.88
N SER A 967 66.54 60.80 24.84
CA SER A 967 67.25 61.60 25.84
C SER A 967 66.39 62.52 26.73
N THR A 968 66.43 62.35 28.06
CA THR A 968 67.59 62.87 28.82
C THR A 968 67.90 62.01 30.05
N SER A 969 69.19 61.67 30.20
CA SER A 969 69.93 61.28 31.41
C SER A 969 69.17 61.04 32.74
N LYS A 970 69.40 59.86 33.35
CA LYS A 970 70.14 59.79 34.63
C LYS A 970 70.77 58.41 34.88
N ARG A 971 72.02 58.43 35.37
CA ARG A 971 72.81 57.27 35.86
C ARG A 971 72.10 56.64 37.07
N TRP A 972 72.00 55.31 37.15
CA TRP A 972 73.02 54.36 37.66
C TRP A 972 73.28 54.47 39.18
N GLY A 973 72.84 53.44 39.89
CA GLY A 973 72.79 53.27 41.34
C GLY A 973 71.54 52.42 41.68
N ALA A 974 71.58 51.33 42.44
CA ALA A 974 72.68 50.74 43.20
C ALA A 974 72.83 49.22 42.91
N SER A 975 73.99 48.69 43.29
CA SER A 975 74.37 47.28 43.12
C SER A 975 74.10 46.46 44.39
N SER A 976 73.89 45.16 44.20
CA SER A 976 74.16 44.09 45.17
C SER A 976 73.38 44.01 46.49
N LYS A 977 72.60 42.93 46.60
CA LYS A 977 72.94 41.86 47.57
C LYS A 977 72.61 40.48 46.97
N LYS A 978 73.62 39.62 46.88
CA LYS A 978 73.48 38.15 46.80
C LYS A 978 73.20 37.59 48.21
N ILE A 979 73.04 36.26 48.32
CA ILE A 979 72.87 35.41 49.54
C ILE A 979 71.38 35.14 49.83
N THR A 980 70.87 33.89 49.92
CA THR A 980 71.53 32.57 49.76
C THR A 980 70.64 31.46 49.20
N GLN A 981 71.35 30.45 48.72
CA GLN A 981 70.99 29.09 48.31
C GLN A 981 70.25 28.24 49.37
N ALA A 982 69.05 28.68 49.80
CA ALA A 982 68.19 27.93 50.73
C ALA A 982 66.67 27.98 50.41
N GLU A 983 66.18 28.88 49.55
CA GLU A 983 64.73 29.06 49.28
C GLU A 983 64.37 28.94 47.78
N LEU A 984 65.22 28.29 46.99
CA LEU A 984 64.94 27.97 45.57
C LEU A 984 64.94 26.45 45.32
N VAL A 985 64.46 25.71 46.33
CA VAL A 985 64.18 24.28 46.27
C VAL A 985 62.66 24.10 46.44
N ASP A 986 61.97 23.96 45.31
CA ASP A 986 60.67 23.23 45.19
C ASP A 986 60.16 23.16 43.74
N ALA A 987 60.84 23.81 42.78
CA ALA A 987 60.66 23.56 41.37
C ALA A 987 62.01 23.32 40.68
N LEU A 988 62.07 22.31 39.80
CA LEU A 988 63.20 21.93 38.92
C LEU A 988 64.30 21.03 39.52
N ALA A 989 63.95 19.77 39.81
CA ALA A 989 64.80 18.56 39.64
C ALA A 989 63.84 17.35 39.66
N MET A 990 63.99 16.23 38.95
CA MET A 990 65.11 15.45 38.38
C MET A 990 64.60 14.76 37.08
N THR A 991 65.38 14.24 36.11
CA THR A 991 66.83 14.01 35.99
C THR A 991 67.28 13.88 34.52
N ASP A 992 68.59 14.01 34.33
CA ASP A 992 69.38 13.86 33.10
C ASP A 992 69.93 12.39 32.97
N PRO A 993 71.03 12.07 32.25
CA PRO A 993 71.13 11.58 30.86
C PRO A 993 71.56 10.09 30.71
N CYS A 994 71.89 9.66 29.47
CA CYS A 994 72.97 8.70 29.07
C CYS A 994 72.58 7.53 28.11
N PHE A 995 73.41 7.33 27.06
CA PHE A 995 73.78 6.10 26.31
C PHE A 995 72.74 5.14 25.64
N GLN A 996 73.17 4.60 24.47
CA GLN A 996 73.04 3.21 23.92
C GLN A 996 71.81 2.34 24.36
N GLN A 997 71.00 1.69 23.51
CA GLN A 997 71.21 1.17 22.13
C GLN A 997 69.89 1.14 21.30
N SER A 998 69.99 1.65 20.07
CA SER A 998 69.42 1.17 18.79
C SER A 998 68.49 -0.06 18.71
N ASN A 999 67.27 0.11 18.17
CA ASN A 999 66.84 -0.29 16.80
C ASN A 999 65.30 -0.14 16.63
N ASN A 1000 64.80 0.54 15.58
CA ASN A 1000 64.34 -0.06 14.29
C ASN A 1000 63.36 -1.24 14.50
N LYS A 1001 62.10 -1.25 13.98
CA LYS A 1001 61.56 -0.70 12.72
C LYS A 1001 60.01 -0.64 12.73
N GLN A 1002 59.41 0.15 11.83
CA GLN A 1002 58.09 -0.18 11.25
C GLN A 1002 58.27 -1.03 9.97
N GLN A 1003 57.18 -1.59 9.42
CA GLN A 1003 57.03 -2.35 8.14
C GLN A 1003 57.06 -3.91 8.27
N PRO A 1004 56.46 -4.69 7.34
CA PRO A 1004 55.35 -5.60 7.71
C PRO A 1004 55.54 -7.05 7.17
N ILE A 1005 54.43 -7.79 6.98
CA ILE A 1005 54.25 -8.94 6.06
C ILE A 1005 54.65 -10.36 6.55
N GLN A 1006 53.63 -11.25 6.48
CA GLN A 1006 53.59 -12.72 6.27
C GLN A 1006 54.20 -13.78 7.25
N GLU A 1007 53.32 -14.78 7.51
CA GLU A 1007 53.49 -16.24 7.37
C GLU A 1007 54.18 -17.17 8.41
N ILE A 1008 53.42 -18.23 8.75
CA ILE A 1008 53.80 -19.68 8.82
C ILE A 1008 54.77 -20.12 9.95
N ASP A 1009 54.25 -20.68 11.06
CA ASP A 1009 53.95 -22.13 11.27
C ASP A 1009 53.98 -22.60 12.76
N GLN A 1010 53.26 -23.70 13.02
CA GLN A 1010 53.46 -24.75 14.06
C GLN A 1010 54.24 -24.42 15.36
N SER A 1011 53.67 -24.57 16.57
CA SER A 1011 53.12 -25.85 17.05
C SER A 1011 52.56 -25.85 18.51
N ARG A 1012 51.53 -26.68 18.72
CA ARG A 1012 51.19 -27.46 19.95
C ARG A 1012 51.48 -26.89 21.36
N LYS A 1013 50.40 -26.61 22.13
CA LYS A 1013 49.88 -27.54 23.19
C LYS A 1013 48.61 -27.02 23.93
N ASN A 1014 47.58 -27.86 23.94
CA ASN A 1014 46.59 -28.18 24.98
C ASN A 1014 46.10 -27.11 25.98
N GLY A 1015 44.77 -26.88 26.03
CA GLY A 1015 44.13 -26.17 27.17
C GLY A 1015 42.65 -25.81 27.04
N LYS A 1016 41.74 -26.79 26.90
CA LYS A 1016 40.28 -26.64 27.19
C LYS A 1016 40.03 -26.82 28.71
N PRO A 1017 38.84 -26.53 29.28
CA PRO A 1017 37.71 -25.71 28.79
C PRO A 1017 37.09 -24.76 29.86
N LYS A 1018 36.33 -23.75 29.41
CA LYS A 1018 34.86 -23.68 29.60
C LYS A 1018 34.26 -22.54 28.77
#